data_AF-A0A349DDK8-F1
#
_entry.id   AF-A0A349DDK8-F1
#
_cell.length_a   1.000
_cell.length_b   1.000
_cell.length_c   1.000
_cell.angle_alpha   90.00
_cell.angle_beta   90.00
_cell.angle_gamma   90.00
#
_symmetry.space_group_name_H-M   'P 1'
#
loop_
_entity.id
_entity.type
_entity.pdbx_description
1 polymer ?
#
loop_
_entity_poly.entity_id
_entity_poly.type
_entity_poly.pdbx_seq_one_letter_code
_entity_poly.pdbx_strand_id
1 'polypeptide(L)'
;MSTHKNFDRICCIVLAVTIVITVLFMCGEKLGITSTARAMGYETKLFDTSKVHTINIVIDDWDSFLKTCTDEEYTSCAVVIDNEAYKNVAIRAKGNTSLTQVKSYGNNRYSFKIEFDHYDSTKSYHGLDKLCLNNIIQDNTYMKDYLCYRMMSEFGVDSPLCSYVYITVNGEDWGLYLAVEGIEDSFLQRSYGNDVGELYKPDSQSMGGGRGNGGNFKMSEFNAEQDDPTDTPDSTKSSTSGQPQGTPPSKPDGEPGGNGGMGGGVNGSDDVSLIYSDDEYSSYQNIFDNAKTDISDSDKDRLIASLKKLNNNEDISDVVDVEEVIRYFVVHNFVCNFDSYTGSMIHNYYLYEKDGQMSMIPWDYNLAFGGFQGAQNASALVNYPIDTPVSGGTVDSRPMLAWIFASDEYTEEYHELFSEFIGKYFDSDYIPNLIESTKEMIAEYVEKDPTKFCTYEEFESGVTALKEFCTLRAESISGQLDGTIPSTSDGQTADSSSLIKADDLNISDMGTMNNNGGGSPDGKAQSNTAQTQSAADDSNTINDKSFSQTPPNNSEGSSDGTDNSTNSDSSVPTGGFGGTPPDMSDSNGSGPPSMPNGEMPSMPDGEMPSMPNGEMPSIPDGNTQGNSQGDNSSEKGSNGQKENAPSKNDEANGETAQTLDRNSIIILAACAGLLIIGVAVAFIYKKKS
;
A
#
# COMPACT_ATOMS: atom_id res chain seq x y z
N MET A 1 -60.97 12.26 -49.46
CA MET A 1 -60.91 12.01 -48.00
C MET A 1 -61.42 10.60 -47.74
N SER A 2 -60.52 9.62 -47.66
CA SER A 2 -60.82 8.28 -47.17
C SER A 2 -60.12 8.12 -45.82
N THR A 3 -60.78 8.58 -44.78
CA THR A 3 -60.39 8.42 -43.38
C THR A 3 -60.39 6.92 -43.07
N HIS A 4 -59.21 6.32 -42.92
CA HIS A 4 -59.09 4.92 -42.52
C HIS A 4 -59.66 4.77 -41.11
N LYS A 5 -60.84 4.17 -40.98
CA LYS A 5 -61.61 3.97 -39.73
C LYS A 5 -60.85 3.35 -38.55
N ASN A 6 -59.65 2.82 -38.79
CA ASN A 6 -58.84 2.12 -37.79
C ASN A 6 -57.47 2.79 -37.55
N PHE A 7 -57.13 3.86 -38.25
CA PHE A 7 -55.82 4.52 -38.10
C PHE A 7 -55.64 5.09 -36.69
N ASP A 8 -56.64 5.80 -36.18
CA ASP A 8 -56.62 6.34 -34.81
C ASP A 8 -56.51 5.23 -33.76
N ARG A 9 -57.18 4.09 -33.97
CA ARG A 9 -57.08 2.92 -33.07
C ARG A 9 -55.67 2.32 -33.07
N ILE A 10 -55.03 2.24 -34.22
CA ILE A 10 -53.65 1.72 -34.33
C ILE A 10 -52.67 2.69 -33.66
N CYS A 11 -52.82 4.00 -33.87
CA CYS A 11 -52.02 5.00 -33.16
C CYS A 11 -52.20 4.91 -31.65
N CYS A 12 -53.43 4.74 -31.15
CA CYS A 12 -53.68 4.53 -29.72
C CYS A 12 -53.03 3.25 -29.19
N ILE A 13 -53.06 2.15 -29.95
CA ILE A 13 -52.42 0.88 -29.55
C ILE A 13 -50.90 1.04 -29.52
N VAL A 14 -50.30 1.64 -30.55
CA VAL A 14 -48.85 1.88 -30.58
C VAL A 14 -48.44 2.78 -29.43
N LEU A 15 -49.16 3.87 -29.18
CA LEU A 15 -48.90 4.77 -28.05
C LEU A 15 -48.99 4.03 -26.71
N ALA A 16 -50.02 3.21 -26.51
CA ALA A 16 -50.18 2.42 -25.31
C ALA A 16 -49.03 1.42 -25.12
N VAL A 17 -48.60 0.74 -26.18
CA VAL A 17 -47.46 -0.19 -26.15
C VAL A 17 -46.16 0.58 -25.84
N THR A 18 -45.94 1.74 -26.44
CA THR A 18 -44.76 2.56 -26.14
C THR A 18 -44.77 3.01 -24.68
N ILE A 19 -45.90 3.47 -24.14
CA ILE A 19 -46.02 3.85 -22.72
C ILE A 19 -45.72 2.64 -21.82
N VAL A 20 -46.25 1.45 -22.13
CA VAL A 20 -45.96 0.24 -21.34
C VAL A 20 -44.47 -0.12 -21.39
N ILE A 21 -43.84 -0.03 -22.56
CA ILE A 21 -42.40 -0.27 -22.71
C ILE A 21 -41.59 0.77 -21.93
N THR A 22 -41.96 2.05 -22.00
CA THR A 22 -41.32 3.13 -21.24
C THR A 22 -41.46 2.91 -19.75
N VAL A 23 -42.66 2.56 -19.25
CA VAL A 23 -42.88 2.24 -17.83
C VAL A 23 -42.09 1.01 -17.39
N LEU A 24 -41.97 -0.01 -18.24
CA LEU A 24 -41.11 -1.18 -18.01
C LEU A 24 -39.64 -0.77 -17.86
N PHE A 25 -39.11 0.07 -18.75
CA PHE A 25 -37.73 0.57 -18.64
C PHE A 25 -37.53 1.49 -17.44
N MET A 26 -38.52 2.34 -17.10
CA MET A 26 -38.49 3.16 -15.89
C MET A 26 -38.56 2.33 -14.60
N CYS A 27 -39.03 1.10 -14.66
CA CYS A 27 -39.07 0.15 -13.54
C CYS A 27 -38.00 -0.94 -13.66
N GLY A 28 -37.00 -0.79 -14.53
CA GLY A 28 -36.00 -1.81 -14.84
C GLY A 28 -35.26 -2.32 -13.59
N GLU A 29 -34.85 -1.42 -12.69
CA GLU A 29 -34.17 -1.77 -11.44
C GLU A 29 -35.04 -2.66 -10.53
N LYS A 30 -36.34 -2.33 -10.38
CA LYS A 30 -37.29 -3.16 -9.61
C LYS A 30 -37.59 -4.51 -10.26
N LEU A 31 -37.26 -4.67 -11.54
CA LEU A 31 -37.40 -5.90 -12.31
C LEU A 31 -36.09 -6.69 -12.37
N GLY A 32 -35.05 -6.27 -11.63
CA GLY A 32 -33.75 -6.92 -11.59
C GLY A 32 -32.89 -6.67 -12.84
N ILE A 33 -33.22 -5.64 -13.64
CA ILE A 33 -32.34 -5.17 -14.72
C ILE A 33 -31.30 -4.25 -14.09
N THR A 34 -30.18 -4.84 -13.69
CA THR A 34 -29.00 -4.09 -13.28
C THR A 34 -28.29 -3.54 -14.51
N SER A 35 -27.95 -2.26 -14.51
CA SER A 35 -26.98 -1.73 -15.47
C SER A 35 -25.67 -2.47 -15.21
N THR A 36 -25.25 -3.35 -16.11
CA THR A 36 -23.90 -3.92 -16.02
C THR A 36 -22.92 -2.77 -16.07
N ALA A 37 -22.08 -2.61 -15.05
CA ALA A 37 -20.97 -1.67 -15.09
C ALA A 37 -20.21 -1.92 -16.39
N ARG A 38 -20.09 -0.89 -17.21
CA ARG A 38 -19.36 -1.01 -18.47
C ARG A 38 -17.89 -1.12 -18.08
N ALA A 39 -17.29 -2.30 -18.21
CA ALA A 39 -15.84 -2.45 -18.07
C ALA A 39 -15.17 -1.37 -18.92
N MET A 40 -14.37 -0.52 -18.29
CA MET A 40 -13.93 0.72 -18.91
C MET A 40 -12.93 0.44 -20.04
N GLY A 41 -12.16 -0.63 -19.90
CA GLY A 41 -11.27 -1.22 -20.88
C GLY A 41 -9.80 -1.05 -20.50
N TYR A 42 -9.45 -0.01 -19.75
CA TYR A 42 -8.08 0.26 -19.32
C TYR A 42 -7.53 -0.81 -18.37
N GLU A 43 -8.39 -1.49 -17.62
CA GLU A 43 -8.04 -2.49 -16.60
C GLU A 43 -7.25 -3.65 -17.23
N THR A 44 -7.75 -4.16 -18.36
CA THR A 44 -7.12 -5.26 -19.11
C THR A 44 -6.09 -4.81 -20.13
N LYS A 45 -5.89 -3.50 -20.26
CA LYS A 45 -4.97 -2.90 -21.23
C LYS A 45 -3.73 -2.40 -20.53
N LEU A 46 -3.74 -1.19 -19.98
CA LEU A 46 -2.54 -0.62 -19.36
C LEU A 46 -2.20 -1.31 -18.04
N PHE A 47 -3.18 -1.90 -17.35
CA PHE A 47 -2.94 -2.59 -16.09
C PHE A 47 -2.90 -4.11 -16.22
N ASP A 48 -2.55 -4.62 -17.41
CA ASP A 48 -2.19 -6.02 -17.59
C ASP A 48 -0.83 -6.31 -16.93
N THR A 49 -0.85 -6.97 -15.78
CA THR A 49 0.35 -7.23 -14.99
C THR A 49 1.22 -8.37 -15.53
N SER A 50 0.90 -8.96 -16.69
CA SER A 50 1.67 -10.06 -17.26
C SER A 50 2.93 -9.62 -18.02
N LYS A 51 3.13 -8.31 -18.19
CA LYS A 51 4.22 -7.73 -18.96
C LYS A 51 4.57 -6.32 -18.49
N VAL A 52 5.72 -5.83 -18.93
CA VAL A 52 6.07 -4.40 -18.86
C VAL A 52 5.51 -3.69 -20.10
N HIS A 53 4.67 -2.68 -19.89
CA HIS A 53 4.07 -1.85 -20.93
C HIS A 53 5.06 -0.81 -21.47
N THR A 54 4.71 -0.16 -22.57
CA THR A 54 5.51 0.93 -23.14
C THR A 54 4.74 2.23 -23.15
N ILE A 55 5.39 3.32 -22.72
CA ILE A 55 4.86 4.67 -22.84
C ILE A 55 5.93 5.56 -23.50
N ASN A 56 5.63 6.11 -24.68
CA ASN A 56 6.43 7.16 -25.29
C ASN A 56 5.77 8.52 -25.06
N ILE A 57 6.43 9.41 -24.32
CA ILE A 57 6.00 10.78 -24.10
C ILE A 57 6.59 11.64 -25.22
N VAL A 58 5.73 12.27 -26.01
CA VAL A 58 6.12 13.16 -27.11
C VAL A 58 5.81 14.60 -26.70
N ILE A 59 6.87 15.40 -26.54
CA ILE A 59 6.81 16.75 -25.98
C ILE A 59 7.88 17.64 -26.61
N ASP A 60 7.54 18.90 -26.88
CA ASP A 60 8.41 19.80 -27.66
C ASP A 60 9.75 20.13 -26.97
N ASP A 61 9.73 20.37 -25.65
CA ASP A 61 10.93 20.75 -24.87
C ASP A 61 10.92 20.07 -23.50
N TRP A 62 11.44 18.83 -23.46
CA TRP A 62 11.55 18.04 -22.24
C TRP A 62 12.46 18.68 -21.19
N ASP A 63 13.59 19.26 -21.60
CA ASP A 63 14.55 19.87 -20.67
C ASP A 63 13.98 21.10 -19.97
N SER A 64 13.17 21.90 -20.68
CA SER A 64 12.45 23.02 -20.07
C SER A 64 11.35 22.53 -19.14
N PHE A 65 10.61 21.49 -19.51
CA PHE A 65 9.61 20.87 -18.62
C PHE A 65 10.24 20.33 -17.33
N LEU A 66 11.40 19.67 -17.39
CA LEU A 66 12.11 19.17 -16.20
C LEU A 66 12.50 20.29 -15.24
N LYS A 67 12.86 21.47 -15.75
CA LYS A 67 13.24 22.64 -14.92
C LYS A 67 12.06 23.25 -14.17
N THR A 68 10.83 23.07 -14.66
CA THR A 68 9.60 23.59 -14.06
C THR A 68 8.83 22.52 -13.29
N CYS A 69 9.39 21.31 -13.13
CA CYS A 69 8.70 20.21 -12.45
C CYS A 69 8.31 20.55 -11.00
N THR A 70 9.08 21.40 -10.31
CA THR A 70 8.75 21.85 -8.94
C THR A 70 7.57 22.81 -8.88
N ASP A 71 7.15 23.36 -10.01
CA ASP A 71 6.01 24.29 -10.09
C ASP A 71 4.68 23.54 -10.26
N GLU A 72 4.75 22.22 -10.52
CA GLU A 72 3.60 21.32 -10.74
C GLU A 72 2.63 21.79 -11.85
N GLU A 73 3.11 22.59 -12.80
CA GLU A 73 2.31 23.09 -13.91
C GLU A 73 2.11 22.04 -15.00
N TYR A 74 0.87 21.95 -15.50
CA TYR A 74 0.53 21.08 -16.61
C TYR A 74 1.09 21.62 -17.92
N THR A 75 1.77 20.74 -18.65
CA THR A 75 2.25 20.98 -20.01
C THR A 75 1.54 20.03 -20.98
N SER A 76 1.15 20.53 -22.15
CA SER A 76 0.55 19.70 -23.18
C SER A 76 1.58 18.77 -23.81
N CYS A 77 1.24 17.50 -23.97
CA CYS A 77 2.03 16.52 -24.70
C CYS A 77 1.14 15.55 -25.49
N ALA A 78 1.78 14.59 -26.16
CA ALA A 78 1.13 13.37 -26.61
C ALA A 78 1.78 12.17 -25.93
N VAL A 79 1.02 11.12 -25.70
CA VAL A 79 1.52 9.86 -25.16
C VAL A 79 1.16 8.73 -26.11
N VAL A 80 2.08 7.79 -26.31
CA VAL A 80 1.83 6.56 -27.06
C VAL A 80 1.96 5.40 -26.09
N ILE A 81 0.83 4.75 -25.77
CA ILE A 81 0.74 3.64 -24.82
C ILE A 81 0.55 2.37 -25.62
N ASP A 82 1.49 1.43 -25.58
CA ASP A 82 1.44 0.16 -26.32
C ASP A 82 1.05 0.32 -27.82
N ASN A 83 1.65 1.32 -28.48
CA ASN A 83 1.39 1.73 -29.87
C ASN A 83 0.07 2.49 -30.12
N GLU A 84 -0.69 2.83 -29.08
CA GLU A 84 -1.90 3.63 -29.18
C GLU A 84 -1.62 5.09 -28.81
N ALA A 85 -1.82 6.00 -29.76
CA ALA A 85 -1.44 7.40 -29.61
C ALA A 85 -2.59 8.28 -29.11
N TYR A 86 -2.35 8.99 -28.01
CA TYR A 86 -3.25 9.96 -27.39
C TYR A 86 -2.62 11.35 -27.47
N LYS A 87 -3.29 12.27 -28.15
CA LYS A 87 -2.81 13.64 -28.37
C LYS A 87 -3.57 14.63 -27.51
N ASN A 88 -2.88 15.72 -27.17
CA ASN A 88 -3.45 16.82 -26.39
C ASN A 88 -3.90 16.30 -25.02
N VAL A 89 -2.99 15.56 -24.37
CA VAL A 89 -3.05 15.16 -22.97
C VAL A 89 -2.17 16.12 -22.18
N ALA A 90 -2.42 16.23 -20.88
CA ALA A 90 -1.59 17.07 -20.00
C ALA A 90 -0.64 16.19 -19.19
N ILE A 91 0.60 16.66 -19.02
CA ILE A 91 1.60 16.05 -18.12
C ILE A 91 2.09 17.10 -17.12
N ARG A 92 2.26 16.68 -15.87
CA ARG A 92 3.00 17.44 -14.85
C ARG A 92 3.83 16.51 -14.00
N ALA A 93 4.82 17.05 -13.29
CA ALA A 93 5.42 16.32 -12.19
C ALA A 93 4.44 16.24 -11.00
N LYS A 94 4.56 15.19 -10.18
CA LYS A 94 3.79 14.97 -8.95
C LYS A 94 4.69 14.61 -7.78
N GLY A 95 4.20 14.91 -6.59
CA GLY A 95 4.78 14.48 -5.31
C GLY A 95 4.93 15.65 -4.36
N ASN A 96 5.01 15.38 -3.06
CA ASN A 96 5.32 16.41 -2.06
C ASN A 96 6.83 16.34 -1.79
N THR A 97 7.20 15.56 -0.77
CA THR A 97 8.59 15.33 -0.35
C THR A 97 9.46 14.75 -1.47
N SER A 98 8.91 13.87 -2.31
CA SER A 98 9.64 13.23 -3.41
C SER A 98 10.09 14.22 -4.49
N LEU A 99 9.33 15.28 -4.80
CA LEU A 99 9.77 16.31 -5.76
C LEU A 99 11.03 17.02 -5.28
N THR A 100 11.06 17.37 -4.00
CA THR A 100 12.23 18.03 -3.39
C THR A 100 13.40 17.05 -3.25
N GLN A 101 13.13 15.78 -2.97
CA GLN A 101 14.17 14.75 -2.84
C GLN A 101 14.81 14.37 -4.16
N VAL A 102 14.07 14.26 -5.28
CA VAL A 102 14.68 13.96 -6.59
C VAL A 102 15.84 14.93 -6.89
N LYS A 103 15.64 16.22 -6.58
CA LYS A 103 16.68 17.24 -6.70
C LYS A 103 17.84 17.02 -5.71
N SER A 104 17.60 16.56 -4.49
CA SER A 104 18.67 16.26 -3.52
C SER A 104 19.50 15.04 -3.92
N TYR A 105 18.91 14.07 -4.63
CA TYR A 105 19.61 12.95 -5.26
C TYR A 105 20.45 13.37 -6.48
N GLY A 106 20.36 14.64 -6.91
CA GLY A 106 21.04 15.12 -8.11
C GLY A 106 20.50 14.50 -9.41
N ASN A 107 19.27 13.99 -9.40
CA ASN A 107 18.62 13.34 -10.52
C ASN A 107 17.41 14.19 -11.00
N ASN A 108 16.95 13.95 -12.23
CA ASN A 108 15.74 14.56 -12.83
C ASN A 108 14.60 13.56 -12.98
N ARG A 109 14.71 12.39 -12.35
CA ARG A 109 13.72 11.31 -12.38
C ARG A 109 12.50 11.61 -11.50
N TYR A 110 11.68 12.55 -11.92
CA TYR A 110 10.43 12.90 -11.23
C TYR A 110 9.35 11.84 -11.44
N SER A 111 8.41 11.75 -10.50
CA SER A 111 7.12 11.10 -10.76
C SER A 111 6.26 12.02 -11.61
N PHE A 112 5.43 11.47 -12.49
CA PHE A 112 4.56 12.24 -13.37
C PHE A 112 3.08 11.91 -13.15
N LYS A 113 2.21 12.87 -13.46
CA LYS A 113 0.77 12.66 -13.62
C LYS A 113 0.40 13.01 -15.05
N ILE A 114 -0.32 12.10 -15.72
CA ILE A 114 -0.92 12.30 -17.03
C ILE A 114 -2.43 12.44 -16.85
N GLU A 115 -3.02 13.46 -17.45
CA GLU A 115 -4.46 13.66 -17.51
C GLU A 115 -4.92 13.62 -18.97
N PHE A 116 -5.78 12.67 -19.30
CA PHE A 116 -6.27 12.45 -20.66
C PHE A 116 -7.39 13.43 -21.05
N ASP A 117 -8.11 13.93 -20.05
CA ASP A 117 -9.33 14.74 -20.16
C ASP A 117 -9.11 16.23 -19.87
N HIS A 118 -7.92 16.63 -19.41
CA HIS A 118 -7.57 17.99 -18.96
C HIS A 118 -7.99 19.12 -19.92
N TYR A 119 -7.81 18.90 -21.22
CA TYR A 119 -8.15 19.89 -22.26
C TYR A 119 -9.45 19.56 -23.01
N ASP A 120 -9.99 18.35 -22.82
CA ASP A 120 -11.19 17.84 -23.49
C ASP A 120 -11.79 16.72 -22.63
N SER A 121 -12.81 17.07 -21.85
CA SER A 121 -13.51 16.17 -20.91
C SER A 121 -14.14 14.93 -21.57
N THR A 122 -14.17 14.85 -22.91
CA THR A 122 -14.70 13.69 -23.62
C THR A 122 -13.64 12.63 -23.93
N LYS A 123 -12.37 12.91 -23.65
CA LYS A 123 -11.25 12.00 -23.89
C LYS A 123 -10.91 11.22 -22.62
N SER A 124 -10.54 9.97 -22.81
CA SER A 124 -9.98 9.11 -21.78
C SER A 124 -9.12 8.03 -22.45
N TYR A 125 -8.21 7.42 -21.70
CA TYR A 125 -7.53 6.20 -22.14
C TYR A 125 -8.41 5.00 -21.80
N HIS A 126 -9.26 4.57 -22.75
CA HIS A 126 -10.25 3.49 -22.53
C HIS A 126 -10.98 3.65 -21.18
N GLY A 127 -11.48 4.85 -20.88
CA GLY A 127 -12.17 5.17 -19.62
C GLY A 127 -11.30 5.67 -18.47
N LEU A 128 -9.97 5.53 -18.53
CA LEU A 128 -9.04 6.11 -17.54
C LEU A 128 -8.90 7.61 -17.78
N ASP A 129 -9.17 8.41 -16.75
CA ASP A 129 -9.05 9.87 -16.77
C ASP A 129 -7.62 10.33 -16.44
N LYS A 130 -7.01 9.73 -15.42
CA LYS A 130 -5.74 10.15 -14.82
C LYS A 130 -4.85 8.95 -14.54
N LEU A 131 -3.58 9.09 -14.91
CA LEU A 131 -2.53 8.09 -14.72
C LEU A 131 -1.37 8.67 -13.93
N CYS A 132 -0.98 8.02 -12.84
CA CYS A 132 0.25 8.33 -12.12
C CYS A 132 1.39 7.44 -12.61
N LEU A 133 2.55 8.05 -12.83
CA LEU A 133 3.80 7.36 -13.17
C LEU A 133 4.75 7.56 -12.00
N ASN A 134 4.81 6.59 -11.10
CA ASN A 134 5.65 6.62 -9.91
C ASN A 134 7.09 6.27 -10.28
N ASN A 135 8.03 7.10 -9.83
CA ASN A 135 9.45 7.02 -10.13
C ASN A 135 10.21 5.97 -9.31
N ILE A 136 9.56 5.32 -8.33
CA ILE A 136 10.13 4.25 -7.51
C ILE A 136 11.23 4.80 -6.57
N ILE A 137 11.06 6.03 -6.10
CA ILE A 137 11.99 6.63 -5.14
C ILE A 137 11.91 5.88 -3.79
N GLN A 138 13.07 5.69 -3.15
CA GLN A 138 13.24 5.01 -1.85
C GLN A 138 12.82 3.53 -1.81
N ASP A 139 12.59 2.92 -2.98
CA ASP A 139 12.29 1.52 -3.11
C ASP A 139 13.35 0.86 -4.01
N ASN A 140 14.32 0.18 -3.39
CA ASN A 140 15.31 -0.57 -4.15
C ASN A 140 14.72 -1.85 -4.75
N THR A 141 13.57 -2.30 -4.28
CA THR A 141 12.92 -3.54 -4.74
C THR A 141 12.09 -3.33 -6.01
N TYR A 142 11.70 -2.09 -6.30
CA TYR A 142 10.73 -1.71 -7.33
C TYR A 142 9.32 -2.28 -7.11
N MET A 143 9.06 -2.97 -6.00
CA MET A 143 7.88 -3.81 -5.80
C MET A 143 6.98 -3.38 -4.65
N LYS A 144 7.33 -2.40 -3.82
CA LYS A 144 6.57 -2.13 -2.59
C LYS A 144 5.15 -1.67 -2.86
N ASP A 145 4.99 -0.59 -3.65
CA ASP A 145 3.67 -0.13 -4.12
C ASP A 145 2.92 -1.27 -4.84
N TYR A 146 3.60 -1.94 -5.78
CA TYR A 146 3.03 -2.99 -6.61
C TYR A 146 2.43 -4.13 -5.78
N LEU A 147 3.20 -4.70 -4.86
CA LEU A 147 2.75 -5.79 -4.01
C LEU A 147 1.66 -5.34 -3.05
N CYS A 148 1.76 -4.14 -2.47
CA CYS A 148 0.75 -3.65 -1.54
C CYS A 148 -0.61 -3.49 -2.22
N TYR A 149 -0.68 -2.84 -3.39
CA TYR A 149 -1.95 -2.69 -4.11
C TYR A 149 -2.50 -4.03 -4.62
N ARG A 150 -1.63 -4.94 -5.07
CA ARG A 150 -2.02 -6.30 -5.45
C ARG A 150 -2.62 -7.08 -4.29
N MET A 151 -1.96 -7.08 -3.13
CA MET A 151 -2.45 -7.76 -1.93
C MET A 151 -3.78 -7.18 -1.46
N MET A 152 -3.90 -5.84 -1.43
CA MET A 152 -5.14 -5.14 -1.07
C MET A 152 -6.29 -5.53 -2.01
N SER A 153 -6.10 -5.37 -3.32
CA SER A 153 -7.14 -5.68 -4.32
C SER A 153 -7.55 -7.15 -4.30
N GLU A 154 -6.60 -8.07 -4.24
CA GLU A 154 -6.90 -9.51 -4.25
C GLU A 154 -7.54 -9.99 -2.94
N PHE A 155 -7.31 -9.26 -1.83
CA PHE A 155 -7.91 -9.53 -0.53
C PHE A 155 -9.25 -8.82 -0.31
N GLY A 156 -9.75 -8.09 -1.31
CA GLY A 156 -11.11 -7.52 -1.30
C GLY A 156 -11.19 -6.06 -0.86
N VAL A 157 -10.08 -5.32 -0.90
CA VAL A 157 -10.03 -3.88 -0.62
C VAL A 157 -10.03 -3.11 -1.93
N ASP A 158 -10.84 -2.06 -2.05
CA ASP A 158 -10.77 -1.18 -3.21
C ASP A 158 -9.42 -0.46 -3.25
N SER A 159 -8.66 -0.74 -4.30
CA SER A 159 -7.26 -0.38 -4.42
C SER A 159 -6.93 0.05 -5.85
N PRO A 160 -5.99 1.01 -6.06
CA PRO A 160 -5.62 1.43 -7.41
C PRO A 160 -5.02 0.27 -8.19
N LEU A 161 -5.38 0.14 -9.47
CA LEU A 161 -4.67 -0.75 -10.37
C LEU A 161 -3.25 -0.25 -10.61
N CYS A 162 -2.31 -1.18 -10.77
CA CYS A 162 -0.93 -0.85 -11.10
C CYS A 162 -0.26 -1.88 -12.03
N SER A 163 0.70 -1.41 -12.83
CA SER A 163 1.52 -2.22 -13.73
C SER A 163 2.84 -1.52 -14.03
N TYR A 164 3.83 -2.26 -14.52
CA TYR A 164 5.11 -1.66 -14.90
C TYR A 164 5.06 -1.08 -16.31
N VAL A 165 5.69 0.08 -16.49
CA VAL A 165 5.86 0.73 -17.80
C VAL A 165 7.32 1.10 -18.01
N TYR A 166 7.83 0.87 -19.21
CA TYR A 166 9.10 1.46 -19.64
C TYR A 166 8.83 2.73 -20.44
N ILE A 167 9.34 3.85 -19.93
CA ILE A 167 9.12 5.18 -20.50
C ILE A 167 10.25 5.49 -21.48
N THR A 168 9.85 6.01 -22.63
CA THR A 168 10.70 6.76 -23.56
C THR A 168 10.19 8.20 -23.66
N VAL A 169 11.07 9.15 -23.91
CA VAL A 169 10.72 10.54 -24.17
C VAL A 169 11.26 10.94 -25.53
N ASN A 170 10.37 11.33 -26.44
CA ASN A 170 10.71 11.63 -27.84
C ASN A 170 11.48 10.50 -28.53
N GLY A 171 11.23 9.25 -28.12
CA GLY A 171 11.89 8.04 -28.63
C GLY A 171 13.22 7.68 -27.98
N GLU A 172 13.72 8.47 -27.02
CA GLU A 172 14.93 8.18 -26.25
C GLU A 172 14.57 7.52 -24.90
N ASP A 173 15.43 6.63 -24.40
CA ASP A 173 15.19 5.89 -23.16
C ASP A 173 15.14 6.83 -21.94
N TRP A 174 14.11 6.66 -21.09
CA TRP A 174 13.96 7.40 -19.83
C TRP A 174 14.05 6.49 -18.61
N GLY A 175 13.28 5.40 -18.56
CA GLY A 175 13.39 4.41 -17.48
C GLY A 175 12.12 3.62 -17.15
N LEU A 176 12.26 2.65 -16.25
CA LEU A 176 11.20 1.77 -15.76
C LEU A 176 10.42 2.46 -14.63
N TYR A 177 9.13 2.67 -14.79
CA TYR A 177 8.25 3.30 -13.80
C TYR A 177 7.11 2.35 -13.41
N LEU A 178 6.45 2.64 -12.28
CA LEU A 178 5.19 2.01 -11.94
C LEU A 178 4.04 2.92 -12.38
N ALA A 179 3.22 2.43 -13.31
CA ALA A 179 1.95 3.04 -13.67
C ALA A 179 0.91 2.69 -12.60
N VAL A 180 0.25 3.70 -12.05
CA VAL A 180 -0.76 3.58 -10.99
C VAL A 180 -1.99 4.37 -11.39
N GLU A 181 -3.16 3.74 -11.29
CA GLU A 181 -4.46 4.37 -11.50
C GLU A 181 -4.65 5.57 -10.56
N GLY A 182 -5.17 6.69 -11.09
CA GLY A 182 -5.56 7.82 -10.26
C GLY A 182 -6.82 7.50 -9.44
N ILE A 183 -6.79 7.75 -8.13
CA ILE A 183 -7.96 7.64 -7.23
C ILE A 183 -8.86 8.86 -7.43
N GLU A 184 -9.59 8.84 -8.53
CA GLU A 184 -10.39 9.94 -9.09
C GLU A 184 -11.62 9.33 -9.80
N ASP A 185 -12.23 10.03 -10.76
CA ASP A 185 -13.52 9.63 -11.36
C ASP A 185 -13.53 8.22 -11.96
N SER A 186 -12.48 7.83 -12.69
CA SER A 186 -12.45 6.49 -13.28
C SER A 186 -12.32 5.41 -12.21
N PHE A 187 -11.47 5.61 -11.19
CA PHE A 187 -11.38 4.67 -10.08
C PHE A 187 -12.74 4.51 -9.38
N LEU A 188 -13.42 5.61 -9.06
CA LEU A 188 -14.73 5.57 -8.43
C LEU A 188 -15.75 4.83 -9.29
N GLN A 189 -15.73 5.08 -10.61
CA GLN A 189 -16.63 4.39 -11.53
C GLN A 189 -16.34 2.89 -11.63
N ARG A 190 -15.07 2.49 -11.56
CA ARG A 190 -14.63 1.08 -11.63
C ARG A 190 -15.06 0.31 -10.39
N SER A 191 -14.81 0.89 -9.22
CA SER A 191 -15.01 0.24 -7.93
C SER A 191 -16.47 0.31 -7.48
N TYR A 192 -17.13 1.46 -7.65
CA TYR A 192 -18.46 1.73 -7.08
C TYR A 192 -19.58 1.91 -8.13
N GLY A 193 -19.26 1.91 -9.42
CA GLY A 193 -20.25 2.09 -10.49
C GLY A 193 -20.63 3.55 -10.75
N ASN A 194 -21.84 3.81 -11.25
CA ASN A 194 -22.26 5.16 -11.64
C ASN A 194 -22.83 6.01 -10.49
N ASP A 195 -23.19 5.36 -9.40
CA ASP A 195 -23.78 6.00 -8.22
C ASP A 195 -22.70 6.00 -7.14
N VAL A 196 -21.77 6.95 -7.25
CA VAL A 196 -20.58 7.04 -6.40
C VAL A 196 -20.87 7.93 -5.20
N GLY A 197 -20.27 7.61 -4.06
CA GLY A 197 -20.19 8.48 -2.90
C GLY A 197 -19.09 9.54 -3.05
N GLU A 198 -18.74 10.15 -1.92
CA GLU A 198 -17.73 11.20 -1.83
C GLU A 198 -16.35 10.63 -1.53
N LEU A 199 -15.33 11.27 -2.09
CA LEU A 199 -13.95 10.85 -1.96
C LEU A 199 -13.12 11.97 -1.35
N TYR A 200 -12.41 11.65 -0.27
CA TYR A 200 -11.54 12.58 0.43
C TYR A 200 -10.12 12.05 0.44
N LYS A 201 -9.13 12.95 0.34
CA LYS A 201 -7.72 12.63 0.62
C LYS A 201 -7.26 13.43 1.83
N PRO A 202 -7.56 13.00 3.07
CA PRO A 202 -7.12 13.71 4.27
C PRO A 202 -5.61 13.94 4.23
N ASP A 203 -5.19 15.20 4.26
CA ASP A 203 -3.79 15.59 4.09
C ASP A 203 -3.57 16.94 4.78
N SER A 204 -2.66 16.98 5.77
CA SER A 204 -2.44 18.20 6.53
C SER A 204 -1.80 19.28 5.67
N GLN A 205 -2.32 20.52 5.73
CA GLN A 205 -1.77 21.62 4.92
C GLN A 205 -0.27 21.90 5.19
N SER A 206 0.25 21.54 6.37
CA SER A 206 1.68 21.59 6.72
C SER A 206 2.55 20.58 5.96
N MET A 207 1.98 19.48 5.49
CA MET A 207 2.64 18.43 4.69
C MET A 207 2.53 18.67 3.18
N GLY A 208 1.85 19.75 2.77
CA GLY A 208 1.76 20.16 1.36
C GLY A 208 0.61 19.55 0.57
N GLY A 209 -0.49 19.12 1.21
CA GLY A 209 -1.63 18.45 0.56
C GLY A 209 -2.35 19.19 -0.59
N GLY A 210 -1.98 20.44 -0.92
CA GLY A 210 -2.52 21.22 -2.04
C GLY A 210 -1.54 21.39 -3.22
N ARG A 211 -1.83 22.33 -4.15
CA ARG A 211 -0.94 22.79 -5.26
C ARG A 211 0.33 23.52 -4.74
N GLY A 212 0.91 23.03 -3.66
CA GLY A 212 1.82 23.76 -2.79
C GLY A 212 3.04 22.93 -2.38
N ASN A 213 3.60 22.11 -3.29
CA ASN A 213 4.97 21.58 -3.29
C ASN A 213 5.57 21.05 -1.96
N GLY A 214 4.80 20.74 -0.92
CA GLY A 214 5.34 20.40 0.41
C GLY A 214 6.39 21.37 0.97
N GLY A 215 6.52 22.59 0.43
CA GLY A 215 7.72 23.41 0.58
C GLY A 215 7.95 23.94 2.01
N ASN A 216 6.91 23.87 2.84
CA ASN A 216 6.96 24.22 4.26
C ASN A 216 7.25 23.02 5.16
N PHE A 217 7.18 21.78 4.65
CA PHE A 217 7.47 20.60 5.44
C PHE A 217 8.98 20.41 5.60
N LYS A 218 9.43 20.32 6.85
CA LYS A 218 10.84 20.10 7.19
C LYS A 218 11.01 18.81 7.97
N MET A 219 11.38 17.76 7.26
CA MET A 219 11.63 16.43 7.84
C MET A 219 12.63 16.45 9.00
N SER A 220 13.64 17.32 8.96
CA SER A 220 14.64 17.43 10.04
C SER A 220 14.08 17.98 11.36
N GLU A 221 13.05 18.83 11.29
CA GLU A 221 12.38 19.35 12.50
C GLU A 221 11.45 18.26 13.08
N PHE A 222 10.75 17.51 12.21
CA PHE A 222 9.91 16.37 12.60
C PHE A 222 10.70 15.23 13.27
N ASN A 223 11.82 14.80 12.68
CA ASN A 223 12.66 13.74 13.27
C ASN A 223 13.26 14.16 14.63
N ALA A 224 13.59 15.45 14.79
CA ALA A 224 14.15 15.95 16.05
C ALA A 224 13.11 16.01 17.18
N GLU A 225 11.83 16.18 16.86
CA GLU A 225 10.75 16.17 17.85
C GLU A 225 10.36 14.75 18.31
N GLN A 226 10.64 13.71 17.52
CA GLN A 226 10.45 12.32 17.94
C GLN A 226 11.59 11.75 18.79
N ASP A 227 12.82 12.26 18.62
CA ASP A 227 14.00 11.81 19.35
C ASP A 227 14.12 12.39 20.79
N ASP A 228 13.14 13.17 21.27
CA ASP A 228 13.08 13.65 22.68
C ASP A 228 12.00 12.90 23.50
N PRO A 229 12.32 11.74 24.11
CA PRO A 229 11.40 10.99 24.95
C PRO A 229 11.50 11.39 26.43
N THR A 230 11.66 12.68 26.77
CA THR A 230 11.78 13.11 28.17
C THR A 230 10.63 13.98 28.68
N ASP A 231 9.41 13.44 28.68
CA ASP A 231 8.32 13.99 29.48
C ASP A 231 8.04 13.11 30.71
N THR A 232 8.94 13.17 31.69
CA THR A 232 8.62 12.81 33.09
C THR A 232 8.20 14.08 33.83
N PRO A 233 6.99 14.15 34.42
CA PRO A 233 6.57 15.33 35.17
C PRO A 233 7.23 15.30 36.55
N ASP A 234 8.39 15.93 36.71
CA ASP A 234 8.95 16.19 38.05
C ASP A 234 8.78 17.66 38.48
N SER A 235 7.94 17.80 39.49
CA SER A 235 7.68 19.00 40.26
C SER A 235 8.86 19.36 41.16
N THR A 236 9.73 20.30 40.76
CA THR A 236 10.52 21.09 41.73
C THR A 236 10.77 22.55 41.31
N LYS A 237 10.76 23.40 42.33
CA LYS A 237 10.65 24.87 42.29
C LYS A 237 11.92 25.59 41.80
N SER A 238 11.67 26.64 40.99
CA SER A 238 12.16 28.03 41.11
C SER A 238 13.64 28.32 41.39
N SER A 239 14.27 29.14 40.51
CA SER A 239 14.77 30.47 40.91
C SER A 239 15.13 31.41 39.72
N THR A 240 14.49 32.59 39.72
CA THR A 240 15.07 33.96 39.60
C THR A 240 15.81 34.33 38.29
N SER A 241 15.58 35.44 37.55
CA SER A 241 15.10 36.81 37.84
C SER A 241 14.84 37.58 36.54
N GLY A 242 13.91 38.54 36.55
CA GLY A 242 13.97 39.71 35.65
C GLY A 242 12.63 40.33 35.23
N GLN A 243 11.91 40.97 36.16
CA GLN A 243 10.77 41.87 35.86
C GLN A 243 11.25 43.33 35.78
N PRO A 244 10.47 44.26 35.18
CA PRO A 244 9.58 45.09 36.00
C PRO A 244 8.19 45.40 35.41
N GLN A 245 7.16 44.97 36.16
CA GLN A 245 6.01 45.69 36.74
C GLN A 245 5.27 46.83 36.01
N GLY A 246 3.94 46.63 35.90
CA GLY A 246 2.90 47.66 35.92
C GLY A 246 1.47 47.07 36.01
N THR A 247 0.80 47.22 37.15
CA THR A 247 -0.61 46.84 37.47
C THR A 247 -1.12 47.73 38.63
N PRO A 248 -2.43 47.81 38.99
CA PRO A 248 -3.73 47.54 38.33
C PRO A 248 -4.81 48.66 38.66
N PRO A 249 -6.17 48.47 38.61
CA PRO A 249 -6.93 47.64 39.58
C PRO A 249 -8.19 46.85 39.08
N SER A 250 -8.46 45.76 39.81
CA SER A 250 -9.64 44.88 40.09
C SER A 250 -11.09 45.33 39.74
N LYS A 251 -12.10 44.47 39.42
CA LYS A 251 -12.70 43.24 40.04
C LYS A 251 -13.97 42.79 39.21
N PRO A 252 -14.83 41.78 39.53
CA PRO A 252 -14.69 40.32 39.82
C PRO A 252 -15.55 39.36 38.92
N ASP A 253 -15.16 38.08 38.94
CA ASP A 253 -15.90 36.79 38.97
C ASP A 253 -17.09 36.45 38.04
N GLY A 254 -16.88 35.41 37.23
CA GLY A 254 -17.89 34.57 36.57
C GLY A 254 -17.25 33.54 35.62
N GLU A 255 -17.04 32.31 36.09
CA GLU A 255 -16.58 31.13 35.32
C GLU A 255 -17.43 30.84 34.07
N PRO A 256 -16.87 30.21 33.01
CA PRO A 256 -16.72 28.75 32.96
C PRO A 256 -15.33 28.28 32.53
N GLY A 257 -14.73 27.40 33.34
CA GLY A 257 -13.54 26.62 32.99
C GLY A 257 -13.93 25.24 32.45
N GLY A 258 -13.36 24.89 31.30
CA GLY A 258 -13.35 23.55 30.70
C GLY A 258 -12.18 23.51 29.73
N ASN A 259 -11.09 22.93 30.20
CA ASN A 259 -9.71 23.14 29.76
C ASN A 259 -9.42 22.49 28.40
N GLY A 260 -9.27 23.31 27.35
CA GLY A 260 -8.59 22.94 26.11
C GLY A 260 -7.11 22.73 26.40
N GLY A 261 -6.68 21.47 26.38
CA GLY A 261 -5.28 21.09 26.49
C GLY A 261 -4.57 21.31 25.17
N MET A 262 -3.92 22.46 25.01
CA MET A 262 -2.81 22.63 24.08
C MET A 262 -1.63 21.77 24.56
N GLY A 263 -1.46 20.61 23.93
CA GLY A 263 -0.23 19.82 23.94
C GLY A 263 0.37 19.85 22.54
N GLY A 264 1.28 20.79 22.31
CA GLY A 264 2.02 20.88 21.05
C GLY A 264 3.13 19.84 21.01
N GLY A 265 2.94 18.84 20.16
CA GLY A 265 3.94 17.96 19.56
C GLY A 265 3.33 17.53 18.22
N VAL A 266 4.12 17.48 17.15
CA VAL A 266 3.62 17.27 15.78
C VAL A 266 3.10 15.84 15.61
N ASN A 267 1.91 15.60 16.14
CA ASN A 267 0.99 14.54 15.76
C ASN A 267 0.11 15.09 14.63
N GLY A 268 -0.26 14.24 13.66
CA GLY A 268 -1.21 14.61 12.62
C GLY A 268 -2.47 15.26 13.21
N SER A 269 -3.08 16.20 12.47
CA SER A 269 -4.24 16.92 12.98
C SER A 269 -5.42 15.96 13.26
N ASP A 270 -6.23 16.30 14.26
CA ASP A 270 -7.34 15.45 14.72
C ASP A 270 -8.25 15.02 13.56
N ASP A 271 -8.51 15.91 12.60
CA ASP A 271 -9.32 15.60 11.43
C ASP A 271 -8.67 14.56 10.49
N VAL A 272 -7.38 14.65 10.23
CA VAL A 272 -6.66 13.63 9.43
C VAL A 272 -6.55 12.30 10.18
N SER A 273 -6.69 12.30 11.50
CA SER A 273 -6.82 11.08 12.31
C SER A 273 -8.26 10.51 12.31
N LEU A 274 -9.23 11.23 11.76
CA LEU A 274 -10.67 10.91 11.80
C LEU A 274 -11.28 11.01 13.21
N ILE A 275 -10.72 11.89 14.04
CA ILE A 275 -11.23 12.19 15.37
C ILE A 275 -12.37 13.19 15.25
N TYR A 276 -13.54 12.84 15.79
CA TYR A 276 -14.65 13.77 15.94
C TYR A 276 -14.33 14.79 17.04
N SER A 277 -14.39 16.08 16.69
CA SER A 277 -14.11 17.19 17.59
C SER A 277 -15.39 17.96 17.93
N ASP A 278 -16.07 18.47 16.91
CA ASP A 278 -17.37 19.15 17.01
C ASP A 278 -18.16 19.04 15.70
N ASP A 279 -19.30 19.75 15.61
CA ASP A 279 -20.16 19.76 14.43
C ASP A 279 -19.78 20.91 13.44
N GLU A 280 -18.63 21.59 13.60
CA GLU A 280 -18.23 22.74 12.77
C GLU A 280 -17.30 22.33 11.61
N TYR A 281 -17.60 22.77 10.38
CA TYR A 281 -16.81 22.40 9.20
C TYR A 281 -15.34 22.83 9.27
N SER A 282 -15.05 23.92 9.97
CA SER A 282 -13.67 24.42 10.13
C SER A 282 -12.76 23.45 10.86
N SER A 283 -13.31 22.54 11.65
CA SER A 283 -12.57 21.54 12.40
C SER A 283 -12.06 20.40 11.53
N TYR A 284 -12.53 20.28 10.29
CA TYR A 284 -12.22 19.19 9.36
C TYR A 284 -11.67 19.70 8.01
N GLN A 285 -11.01 20.86 8.00
CA GLN A 285 -10.50 21.50 6.78
C GLN A 285 -9.52 20.61 6.01
N ASN A 286 -8.68 19.82 6.67
CA ASN A 286 -7.72 18.96 5.97
C ASN A 286 -8.41 17.78 5.26
N ILE A 287 -9.67 17.47 5.60
CA ILE A 287 -10.51 16.53 4.86
C ILE A 287 -11.22 17.27 3.73
N PHE A 288 -11.98 18.33 4.05
CA PHE A 288 -12.88 18.99 3.10
C PHE A 288 -12.17 19.79 2.02
N ASP A 289 -11.05 20.47 2.33
CA ASP A 289 -10.27 21.20 1.33
C ASP A 289 -9.53 20.26 0.37
N ASN A 290 -9.39 18.99 0.74
CA ASN A 290 -8.72 17.95 -0.04
C ASN A 290 -9.68 16.92 -0.65
N ALA A 291 -10.99 17.18 -0.64
CA ALA A 291 -11.98 16.38 -1.37
C ALA A 291 -11.59 16.25 -2.85
N LYS A 292 -11.88 15.08 -3.42
CA LYS A 292 -11.67 14.75 -4.84
C LYS A 292 -12.96 14.79 -5.64
N THR A 293 -14.09 14.76 -4.95
CA THR A 293 -15.43 14.99 -5.50
C THR A 293 -15.95 16.37 -5.11
N ASP A 294 -16.95 16.84 -5.84
CA ASP A 294 -17.64 18.10 -5.55
C ASP A 294 -18.61 17.91 -4.36
N ILE A 295 -18.13 18.20 -3.14
CA ILE A 295 -18.90 18.00 -1.90
C ILE A 295 -19.87 19.15 -1.60
N SER A 296 -21.07 18.81 -1.14
CA SER A 296 -22.08 19.74 -0.61
C SER A 296 -22.02 19.86 0.92
N ASP A 297 -22.72 20.84 1.49
CA ASP A 297 -22.83 20.97 2.95
C ASP A 297 -23.56 19.77 3.58
N SER A 298 -24.51 19.13 2.87
CA SER A 298 -25.13 17.89 3.35
C SER A 298 -24.17 16.70 3.39
N ASP A 299 -23.17 16.68 2.53
CA ASP A 299 -22.14 15.63 2.55
C ASP A 299 -21.20 15.82 3.73
N LYS A 300 -20.83 17.08 4.03
CA LYS A 300 -20.06 17.43 5.23
C LYS A 300 -20.81 17.07 6.50
N ASP A 301 -22.08 17.45 6.61
CA ASP A 301 -22.93 17.12 7.75
C ASP A 301 -23.00 15.59 7.96
N ARG A 302 -23.14 14.84 6.86
CA ARG A 302 -23.21 13.38 6.88
C ARG A 302 -21.88 12.78 7.35
N LEU A 303 -20.75 13.20 6.80
CA LEU A 303 -19.43 12.71 7.22
C LEU A 303 -19.18 13.00 8.70
N ILE A 304 -19.46 14.21 9.17
CA ILE A 304 -19.27 14.58 10.60
C ILE A 304 -20.13 13.70 11.51
N ALA A 305 -21.39 13.42 11.11
CA ALA A 305 -22.25 12.51 11.86
C ALA A 305 -21.69 11.08 11.91
N SER A 306 -21.12 10.59 10.81
CA SER A 306 -20.44 9.29 10.75
C SER A 306 -19.20 9.24 11.64
N LEU A 307 -18.36 10.28 11.61
CA LEU A 307 -17.19 10.39 12.48
C LEU A 307 -17.59 10.38 13.96
N LYS A 308 -18.66 11.09 14.32
CA LYS A 308 -19.19 11.11 15.69
C LYS A 308 -19.60 9.72 16.18
N LYS A 309 -20.34 8.99 15.35
CA LYS A 309 -20.75 7.60 15.63
C LYS A 309 -19.55 6.66 15.75
N LEU A 310 -18.62 6.74 14.80
CA LEU A 310 -17.36 5.98 14.80
C LEU A 310 -16.59 6.18 16.11
N ASN A 311 -16.36 7.43 16.51
CA ASN A 311 -15.61 7.76 17.73
C ASN A 311 -16.32 7.33 19.02
N ASN A 312 -17.66 7.20 19.00
CA ASN A 312 -18.45 6.70 20.13
C ASN A 312 -18.68 5.18 20.10
N ASN A 313 -18.17 4.46 19.09
CA ASN A 313 -18.48 3.06 18.81
C ASN A 313 -19.99 2.76 18.70
N GLU A 314 -20.75 3.68 18.08
CA GLU A 314 -22.19 3.58 17.89
C GLU A 314 -22.54 3.11 16.47
N ASP A 315 -23.32 2.03 16.35
CA ASP A 315 -23.82 1.49 15.08
C ASP A 315 -22.72 1.34 14.01
N ILE A 316 -21.56 0.76 14.36
CA ILE A 316 -20.36 0.71 13.48
C ILE A 316 -20.67 0.23 12.06
N SER A 317 -21.49 -0.82 11.90
CA SER A 317 -21.87 -1.35 10.58
C SER A 317 -22.64 -0.36 9.69
N ASP A 318 -23.27 0.66 10.27
CA ASP A 318 -23.99 1.71 9.53
C ASP A 318 -23.03 2.80 9.03
N VAL A 319 -21.84 2.93 9.62
CA VAL A 319 -20.90 4.03 9.36
C VAL A 319 -19.55 3.57 8.82
N VAL A 320 -19.25 2.29 8.86
CA VAL A 320 -18.04 1.67 8.32
C VAL A 320 -18.43 0.45 7.49
N ASP A 321 -17.80 0.27 6.33
CA ASP A 321 -17.79 -1.03 5.66
C ASP A 321 -16.88 -1.98 6.46
N VAL A 322 -17.48 -2.71 7.40
CA VAL A 322 -16.78 -3.51 8.41
C VAL A 322 -15.79 -4.49 7.76
N GLU A 323 -16.25 -5.27 6.78
CA GLU A 323 -15.42 -6.30 6.17
C GLU A 323 -14.30 -5.67 5.33
N GLU A 324 -14.60 -4.66 4.50
CA GLU A 324 -13.59 -4.00 3.67
C GLU A 324 -12.51 -3.30 4.51
N VAL A 325 -12.89 -2.61 5.59
CA VAL A 325 -11.94 -1.91 6.47
C VAL A 325 -11.09 -2.88 7.29
N ILE A 326 -11.65 -4.00 7.76
CA ILE A 326 -10.85 -5.04 8.41
C ILE A 326 -9.84 -5.62 7.41
N ARG A 327 -10.26 -5.92 6.17
CA ARG A 327 -9.37 -6.39 5.10
C ARG A 327 -8.25 -5.38 4.79
N TYR A 328 -8.56 -4.09 4.78
CA TYR A 328 -7.58 -3.02 4.66
C TYR A 328 -6.53 -3.10 5.77
N PHE A 329 -6.95 -3.19 7.04
CA PHE A 329 -6.03 -3.23 8.16
C PHE A 329 -5.21 -4.51 8.25
N VAL A 330 -5.76 -5.66 7.84
CA VAL A 330 -5.00 -6.92 7.75
C VAL A 330 -3.78 -6.74 6.85
N VAL A 331 -3.98 -6.24 5.62
CA VAL A 331 -2.86 -6.06 4.69
C VAL A 331 -1.96 -4.89 5.12
N HIS A 332 -2.54 -3.77 5.57
CA HIS A 332 -1.79 -2.60 6.04
C HIS A 332 -0.84 -2.92 7.20
N ASN A 333 -1.32 -3.70 8.18
CA ASN A 333 -0.55 -4.08 9.37
C ASN A 333 0.43 -5.21 9.07
N PHE A 334 0.16 -6.05 8.06
CA PHE A 334 1.13 -7.00 7.54
C PHE A 334 2.34 -6.28 6.94
N VAL A 335 2.09 -5.28 6.08
CA VAL A 335 3.16 -4.55 5.38
C VAL A 335 3.83 -3.47 6.23
N CYS A 336 3.39 -3.19 7.46
CA CYS A 336 4.02 -2.21 8.35
C CYS A 336 4.30 -0.85 7.68
N ASN A 337 3.30 -0.26 7.00
CA ASN A 337 3.44 1.05 6.37
C ASN A 337 3.20 2.19 7.37
N PHE A 338 4.27 2.67 8.00
CA PHE A 338 4.21 3.76 8.98
C PHE A 338 4.25 5.17 8.36
N ASP A 339 4.37 5.28 7.04
CA ASP A 339 4.17 6.55 6.31
C ASP A 339 2.68 6.71 5.94
N SER A 340 1.78 6.26 6.80
CA SER A 340 0.34 6.20 6.51
C SER A 340 -0.50 6.30 7.80
N TYR A 341 -1.76 5.85 7.80
CA TYR A 341 -2.74 6.11 8.88
C TYR A 341 -2.29 5.64 10.28
N THR A 342 -1.68 4.45 10.39
CA THR A 342 -1.16 3.91 11.66
C THR A 342 0.18 4.53 12.11
N GLY A 343 0.75 5.37 11.24
CA GLY A 343 1.98 6.12 11.46
C GLY A 343 1.82 7.37 12.32
N SER A 344 2.93 8.06 12.54
CA SER A 344 2.98 9.32 13.29
C SER A 344 2.57 10.55 12.45
N MET A 345 2.83 10.50 11.14
CA MET A 345 2.47 11.60 10.22
C MET A 345 1.00 11.58 9.80
N ILE A 346 0.36 10.40 9.82
CA ILE A 346 -1.07 10.17 9.52
C ILE A 346 -1.45 10.80 8.16
N HIS A 347 -1.09 10.14 7.06
CA HIS A 347 -1.38 10.60 5.70
C HIS A 347 -1.48 9.38 4.77
N ASN A 348 -1.40 9.58 3.44
CA ASN A 348 -1.28 8.48 2.47
C ASN A 348 -2.40 7.43 2.57
N TYR A 349 -3.63 7.93 2.69
CA TYR A 349 -4.86 7.15 2.50
C TYR A 349 -5.92 8.06 1.87
N TYR A 350 -6.89 7.45 1.20
CA TYR A 350 -8.15 8.12 0.88
C TYR A 350 -9.26 7.55 1.75
N LEU A 351 -10.23 8.41 2.05
CA LEU A 351 -11.47 8.04 2.71
C LEU A 351 -12.58 8.11 1.66
N TYR A 352 -13.23 6.98 1.41
CA TYR A 352 -14.46 6.94 0.63
C TYR A 352 -15.65 6.94 1.58
N GLU A 353 -16.70 7.68 1.26
CA GLU A 353 -17.93 7.74 2.03
C GLU A 353 -19.15 7.69 1.13
N LYS A 354 -20.07 6.75 1.37
CA LYS A 354 -21.36 6.69 0.68
C LYS A 354 -22.50 6.47 1.68
N ASP A 355 -23.51 7.34 1.62
CA ASP A 355 -24.72 7.26 2.45
C ASP A 355 -24.46 7.17 3.97
N GLY A 356 -23.31 7.66 4.43
CA GLY A 356 -22.84 7.66 5.81
C GLY A 356 -21.84 6.54 6.13
N GLN A 357 -21.67 5.56 5.24
CA GLN A 357 -20.76 4.43 5.42
C GLN A 357 -19.39 4.75 4.80
N MET A 358 -18.32 4.54 5.58
CA MET A 358 -16.95 4.87 5.22
C MET A 358 -16.10 3.62 4.92
N SER A 359 -15.17 3.74 3.98
CA SER A 359 -14.09 2.76 3.76
C SER A 359 -12.75 3.44 3.43
N MET A 360 -11.65 2.66 3.46
CA MET A 360 -10.29 3.16 3.27
C MET A 360 -9.68 2.65 1.97
N ILE A 361 -9.03 3.55 1.24
CA ILE A 361 -8.31 3.22 -0.01
C ILE A 361 -6.81 3.49 0.18
N PRO A 362 -5.92 2.52 -0.11
CA PRO A 362 -4.49 2.66 0.11
C PRO A 362 -3.85 3.60 -0.94
N TRP A 363 -2.84 4.37 -0.52
CA TRP A 363 -2.08 5.25 -1.41
C TRP A 363 -0.64 5.43 -0.93
N ASP A 364 0.33 5.54 -1.85
CA ASP A 364 1.76 5.82 -1.61
C ASP A 364 2.42 4.83 -0.61
N TYR A 365 2.57 3.58 -1.03
CA TYR A 365 3.13 2.48 -0.22
C TYR A 365 4.61 2.20 -0.52
N ASN A 366 5.31 3.11 -1.17
CA ASN A 366 6.75 2.98 -1.46
C ASN A 366 7.63 2.88 -0.20
N LEU A 367 7.14 3.32 0.96
CA LEU A 367 7.81 3.20 2.26
C LEU A 367 7.24 2.10 3.17
N ALA A 368 6.42 1.20 2.62
CA ALA A 368 6.01 -0.03 3.30
C ALA A 368 7.21 -0.94 3.65
N PHE A 369 6.92 -2.00 4.40
CA PHE A 369 7.83 -3.00 4.94
C PHE A 369 8.89 -2.39 5.88
N GLY A 370 8.47 -1.39 6.67
CA GLY A 370 9.36 -0.66 7.57
C GLY A 370 10.29 0.35 6.88
N GLY A 371 9.99 0.74 5.64
CA GLY A 371 10.79 1.71 4.87
C GLY A 371 10.77 3.15 5.42
N PHE A 372 9.72 3.52 6.17
CA PHE A 372 9.56 4.82 6.78
C PHE A 372 10.47 5.02 8.00
N GLN A 373 11.08 6.21 8.12
CA GLN A 373 12.06 6.61 9.16
C GLN A 373 13.27 5.68 9.32
N GLY A 374 13.44 4.72 8.40
CA GLY A 374 14.53 3.75 8.43
C GLY A 374 14.51 2.94 9.72
N ALA A 375 13.39 2.28 10.04
CA ALA A 375 13.31 1.37 11.17
C ALA A 375 14.40 0.28 11.03
N GLN A 376 15.47 0.38 11.84
CA GLN A 376 16.67 -0.44 11.69
C GLN A 376 16.54 -1.84 12.31
N ASN A 377 15.52 -2.07 13.14
CA ASN A 377 15.34 -3.33 13.85
C ASN A 377 14.39 -4.24 13.07
N ALA A 378 14.96 -5.06 12.19
CA ALA A 378 14.23 -6.05 11.42
C ALA A 378 13.42 -7.00 12.31
N SER A 379 14.00 -7.48 13.42
CA SER A 379 13.31 -8.34 14.37
C SER A 379 12.07 -7.66 14.97
N ALA A 380 12.14 -6.37 15.28
CA ALA A 380 10.98 -5.63 15.79
C ALA A 380 9.87 -5.46 14.73
N LEU A 381 10.24 -5.19 13.48
CA LEU A 381 9.25 -5.05 12.39
C LEU A 381 8.59 -6.39 12.01
N VAL A 382 9.40 -7.47 11.95
CA VAL A 382 8.90 -8.83 11.73
C VAL A 382 7.89 -9.20 12.81
N ASN A 383 8.15 -8.85 14.06
CA ASN A 383 7.26 -9.15 15.17
C ASN A 383 6.22 -8.08 15.47
N TYR A 384 6.10 -7.04 14.65
CA TYR A 384 5.24 -5.89 14.98
C TYR A 384 3.82 -6.33 15.39
N PRO A 385 3.30 -5.88 16.55
CA PRO A 385 2.12 -6.46 17.16
C PRO A 385 0.86 -6.21 16.33
N ILE A 386 0.06 -7.24 16.10
CA ILE A 386 -1.17 -7.14 15.30
C ILE A 386 -2.36 -6.53 16.05
N ASP A 387 -2.36 -6.56 17.39
CA ASP A 387 -3.45 -6.05 18.25
C ASP A 387 -3.17 -4.65 18.84
N THR A 388 -1.96 -4.15 18.64
CA THR A 388 -1.61 -2.74 18.91
C THR A 388 -0.79 -2.15 17.76
N PRO A 389 -1.30 -2.17 16.50
CA PRO A 389 -0.49 -1.91 15.31
C PRO A 389 -0.38 -0.40 15.00
N VAL A 390 0.06 0.41 15.96
CA VAL A 390 0.21 1.87 15.81
C VAL A 390 1.62 2.29 16.21
N SER A 391 2.34 2.93 15.29
CA SER A 391 3.74 3.36 15.52
C SER A 391 3.86 4.82 15.97
N GLY A 392 2.81 5.63 15.78
CA GLY A 392 2.70 6.97 16.35
C GLY A 392 1.41 7.13 17.15
N GLY A 393 1.48 7.39 18.45
CA GLY A 393 0.29 7.49 19.31
C GLY A 393 -0.19 6.12 19.82
N THR A 394 -1.51 5.97 20.00
CA THR A 394 -2.16 4.76 20.53
C THR A 394 -3.26 4.25 19.61
N VAL A 395 -3.73 3.02 19.82
CA VAL A 395 -4.90 2.47 19.11
C VAL A 395 -6.11 3.41 19.22
N ASP A 396 -6.43 3.89 20.43
CA ASP A 396 -7.56 4.82 20.66
C ASP A 396 -7.44 6.14 19.88
N SER A 397 -6.22 6.56 19.55
CA SER A 397 -6.00 7.76 18.72
C SER A 397 -6.20 7.52 17.22
N ARG A 398 -6.67 6.33 16.83
CA ARG A 398 -6.98 5.93 15.45
C ARG A 398 -8.41 5.39 15.38
N PRO A 399 -9.45 6.23 15.41
CA PRO A 399 -10.84 5.79 15.44
C PRO A 399 -11.21 4.74 14.40
N MET A 400 -10.70 4.84 13.17
CA MET A 400 -10.98 3.88 12.09
C MET A 400 -10.34 2.49 12.31
N LEU A 401 -9.33 2.39 13.18
CA LEU A 401 -8.74 1.13 13.64
C LEU A 401 -9.31 0.70 15.00
N ALA A 402 -9.54 1.66 15.90
CA ALA A 402 -9.84 1.42 17.31
C ALA A 402 -11.12 0.60 17.53
N TRP A 403 -12.13 0.80 16.69
CA TRP A 403 -13.41 0.09 16.81
C TRP A 403 -13.25 -1.44 16.67
N ILE A 404 -12.24 -1.91 15.94
CA ILE A 404 -11.94 -3.34 15.78
C ILE A 404 -11.59 -3.93 17.15
N PHE A 405 -10.71 -3.26 17.90
CA PHE A 405 -10.20 -3.73 19.19
C PHE A 405 -11.08 -3.33 20.39
N ALA A 406 -12.10 -2.50 20.17
CA ALA A 406 -13.10 -2.15 21.17
C ALA A 406 -14.21 -3.21 21.32
N SER A 407 -14.26 -4.21 20.42
CA SER A 407 -15.25 -5.28 20.39
C SER A 407 -14.56 -6.64 20.21
N ASP A 408 -14.84 -7.58 21.12
CA ASP A 408 -14.34 -8.96 21.00
C ASP A 408 -14.78 -9.60 19.66
N GLU A 409 -16.00 -9.29 19.19
CA GLU A 409 -16.55 -9.81 17.93
C GLU A 409 -15.76 -9.32 16.71
N TYR A 410 -15.44 -8.02 16.64
CA TYR A 410 -14.67 -7.47 15.53
C TYR A 410 -13.18 -7.81 15.62
N THR A 411 -12.65 -8.00 16.83
CA THR A 411 -11.28 -8.51 17.02
C THR A 411 -11.18 -9.95 16.51
N GLU A 412 -12.16 -10.80 16.81
CA GLU A 412 -12.22 -12.17 16.28
C GLU A 412 -12.33 -12.16 14.75
N GLU A 413 -13.19 -11.32 14.16
CA GLU A 413 -13.30 -11.17 12.70
C GLU A 413 -11.98 -10.69 12.06
N TYR A 414 -11.27 -9.75 12.69
CA TYR A 414 -9.94 -9.32 12.26
C TYR A 414 -8.92 -10.46 12.30
N HIS A 415 -8.90 -11.27 13.36
CA HIS A 415 -8.01 -12.43 13.46
C HIS A 415 -8.37 -13.53 12.45
N GLU A 416 -9.65 -13.78 12.19
CA GLU A 416 -10.10 -14.73 11.16
C GLU A 416 -9.67 -14.28 9.76
N LEU A 417 -9.86 -13.01 9.43
CA LEU A 417 -9.41 -12.45 8.15
C LEU A 417 -7.89 -12.41 8.04
N PHE A 418 -7.16 -12.14 9.13
CA PHE A 418 -5.70 -12.26 9.12
C PHE A 418 -5.26 -13.70 8.87
N SER A 419 -5.90 -14.68 9.51
CA SER A 419 -5.64 -16.10 9.27
C SER A 419 -5.94 -16.51 7.82
N GLU A 420 -7.07 -16.03 7.25
CA GLU A 420 -7.39 -16.23 5.83
C GLU A 420 -6.31 -15.64 4.92
N PHE A 421 -5.84 -14.42 5.20
CA PHE A 421 -4.79 -13.75 4.45
C PHE A 421 -3.50 -14.57 4.45
N ILE A 422 -3.03 -15.01 5.62
CA ILE A 422 -1.81 -15.83 5.73
C ILE A 422 -1.99 -17.16 4.98
N GLY A 423 -3.10 -17.86 5.20
CA GLY A 423 -3.37 -19.15 4.55
C GLY A 423 -3.49 -19.04 3.03
N LYS A 424 -4.10 -17.96 2.52
CA LYS A 424 -4.28 -17.74 1.08
C LYS A 424 -2.96 -17.37 0.39
N TYR A 425 -2.12 -16.57 1.03
CA TYR A 425 -1.01 -15.89 0.34
C TYR A 425 0.39 -16.40 0.71
N PHE A 426 0.53 -17.05 1.87
CA PHE A 426 1.82 -17.56 2.35
C PHE A 426 1.84 -19.09 2.43
N ASP A 427 0.79 -19.74 2.93
CA ASP A 427 0.74 -21.22 2.93
C ASP A 427 0.66 -21.81 1.51
N SER A 428 0.24 -21.01 0.54
CA SER A 428 0.18 -21.35 -0.89
C SER A 428 1.45 -21.00 -1.68
N ASP A 429 2.45 -20.39 -1.04
CA ASP A 429 3.62 -19.77 -1.66
C ASP A 429 3.30 -18.65 -2.68
N TYR A 430 2.09 -18.09 -2.68
CA TYR A 430 1.68 -17.09 -3.68
C TYR A 430 2.56 -15.83 -3.66
N ILE A 431 2.76 -15.18 -2.50
CA ILE A 431 3.56 -13.95 -2.41
C ILE A 431 5.04 -14.18 -2.74
N PRO A 432 5.71 -15.22 -2.20
CA PRO A 432 7.06 -15.57 -2.63
C PRO A 432 7.20 -15.77 -4.15
N ASN A 433 6.21 -16.40 -4.80
CA ASN A 433 6.20 -16.60 -6.25
C ASN A 433 5.89 -15.31 -7.04
N LEU A 434 5.01 -14.45 -6.51
CA LEU A 434 4.72 -13.15 -7.09
C LEU A 434 5.97 -12.25 -7.09
N ILE A 435 6.73 -12.23 -5.99
CA ILE A 435 8.00 -11.50 -5.90
C ILE A 435 9.00 -12.00 -6.95
N GLU A 436 9.20 -13.32 -7.06
CA GLU A 436 10.16 -13.89 -8.01
C GLU A 436 9.75 -13.62 -9.47
N SER A 437 8.49 -13.91 -9.83
CA SER A 437 8.00 -13.66 -11.19
C SER A 437 8.03 -12.17 -11.56
N THR A 438 7.80 -11.28 -10.59
CA THR A 438 7.94 -9.83 -10.80
C THR A 438 9.40 -9.45 -11.02
N LYS A 439 10.34 -10.02 -10.25
CA LYS A 439 11.79 -9.83 -10.45
C LYS A 439 12.18 -10.20 -11.88
N GLU A 440 11.80 -11.41 -12.32
CA GLU A 440 12.08 -11.89 -13.67
C GLU A 440 11.52 -10.97 -14.76
N MET A 441 10.29 -10.47 -14.56
CA MET A 441 9.62 -9.58 -15.51
C MET A 441 10.33 -8.22 -15.67
N ILE A 442 10.86 -7.64 -14.58
CA ILE A 442 11.39 -6.27 -14.59
C ILE A 442 12.91 -6.17 -14.67
N ALA A 443 13.65 -7.26 -14.39
CA ALA A 443 15.12 -7.25 -14.25
C ALA A 443 15.86 -6.56 -15.40
N GLU A 444 15.56 -6.93 -16.66
CA GLU A 444 16.21 -6.32 -17.83
C GLU A 444 15.95 -4.80 -17.90
N TYR A 445 14.75 -4.37 -17.52
CA TYR A 445 14.36 -2.95 -17.54
C TYR A 445 15.04 -2.16 -16.42
N VAL A 446 15.22 -2.76 -15.24
CA VAL A 446 16.02 -2.16 -14.15
C VAL A 446 17.48 -2.02 -14.58
N GLU A 447 18.08 -3.07 -15.17
CA GLU A 447 19.48 -3.04 -15.58
C GLU A 447 19.75 -1.93 -16.60
N LYS A 448 18.91 -1.81 -17.63
CA LYS A 448 19.07 -0.82 -18.71
C LYS A 448 18.53 0.57 -18.40
N ASP A 449 17.86 0.78 -17.26
CA ASP A 449 17.31 2.09 -16.89
C ASP A 449 18.44 3.14 -16.75
N PRO A 450 18.45 4.22 -17.56
CA PRO A 450 19.49 5.25 -17.51
C PRO A 450 19.32 6.24 -16.34
N THR A 451 18.15 6.27 -15.69
CA THR A 451 17.81 7.21 -14.61
C THR A 451 17.60 6.57 -13.25
N LYS A 452 17.73 5.23 -13.12
CA LYS A 452 17.54 4.45 -11.87
C LYS A 452 18.16 5.06 -10.61
N PHE A 453 17.48 4.87 -9.48
CA PHE A 453 17.94 5.34 -8.16
C PHE A 453 18.91 4.38 -7.45
N CYS A 454 18.87 3.09 -7.77
CA CYS A 454 19.74 2.06 -7.20
C CYS A 454 20.48 1.30 -8.30
N THR A 455 21.56 0.60 -7.95
CA THR A 455 22.23 -0.32 -8.87
C THR A 455 21.42 -1.60 -9.05
N TYR A 456 21.79 -2.43 -10.03
CA TYR A 456 21.15 -3.72 -10.24
C TYR A 456 21.42 -4.68 -9.06
N GLU A 457 22.62 -4.64 -8.48
CA GLU A 457 22.98 -5.44 -7.31
C GLU A 457 22.19 -5.03 -6.05
N GLU A 458 21.96 -3.73 -5.86
CA GLU A 458 21.09 -3.22 -4.79
C GLU A 458 19.64 -3.67 -5.00
N PHE A 459 19.16 -3.70 -6.25
CA PHE A 459 17.85 -4.26 -6.58
C PHE A 459 17.76 -5.75 -6.22
N GLU A 460 18.73 -6.58 -6.61
CA GLU A 460 18.73 -8.00 -6.27
C GLU A 460 18.77 -8.25 -4.76
N SER A 461 19.57 -7.46 -4.03
CA SER A 461 19.65 -7.52 -2.58
C SER A 461 18.32 -7.11 -1.93
N GLY A 462 17.71 -6.03 -2.40
CA GLY A 462 16.41 -5.56 -1.93
C GLY A 462 15.29 -6.57 -2.16
N VAL A 463 15.24 -7.22 -3.32
CA VAL A 463 14.25 -8.28 -3.60
C VAL A 463 14.43 -9.47 -2.67
N THR A 464 15.68 -9.85 -2.38
CA THR A 464 15.99 -10.94 -1.44
C THR A 464 15.51 -10.58 -0.03
N ALA A 465 15.84 -9.38 0.45
CA ALA A 465 15.42 -8.89 1.76
C ALA A 465 13.88 -8.78 1.88
N LEU A 466 13.19 -8.33 0.82
CA LEU A 466 11.73 -8.24 0.79
C LEU A 466 11.06 -9.60 0.94
N LYS A 467 11.54 -10.61 0.22
CA LYS A 467 11.04 -11.98 0.30
C LYS A 467 11.24 -12.57 1.70
N GLU A 468 12.42 -12.36 2.28
CA GLU A 468 12.74 -12.80 3.64
C GLU A 468 11.86 -12.10 4.68
N PHE A 469 11.72 -10.77 4.60
CA PHE A 469 10.84 -9.99 5.47
C PHE A 469 9.42 -10.56 5.46
N CYS A 470 8.82 -10.73 4.27
CA CYS A 470 7.45 -11.21 4.14
C CYS A 470 7.28 -12.61 4.74
N THR A 471 8.27 -13.49 4.55
CA THR A 471 8.25 -14.85 5.09
C THR A 471 8.28 -14.85 6.61
N LEU A 472 9.24 -14.14 7.22
CA LEU A 472 9.38 -14.06 8.68
C LEU A 472 8.19 -13.34 9.31
N ARG A 473 7.65 -12.31 8.65
CA ARG A 473 6.47 -11.57 9.10
C ARG A 473 5.24 -12.49 9.15
N ALA A 474 5.02 -13.31 8.12
CA ALA A 474 3.95 -14.29 8.10
C ALA A 474 4.08 -15.35 9.20
N GLU A 475 5.31 -15.83 9.47
CA GLU A 475 5.60 -16.74 10.58
C GLU A 475 5.26 -16.10 11.94
N SER A 476 5.73 -14.87 12.17
CA SER A 476 5.46 -14.16 13.43
C SER A 476 3.96 -13.94 13.63
N ILE A 477 3.25 -13.51 12.60
CA ILE A 477 1.80 -13.28 12.68
C ILE A 477 1.04 -14.58 12.94
N SER A 478 1.44 -15.70 12.33
CA SER A 478 0.85 -17.01 12.62
C SER A 478 0.99 -17.36 14.11
N GLY A 479 2.17 -17.10 14.69
CA GLY A 479 2.40 -17.27 16.13
C GLY A 479 1.61 -16.29 17.00
N GLN A 480 1.34 -15.07 16.51
CA GLN A 480 0.49 -14.11 17.21
C GLN A 480 -0.97 -14.55 17.24
N LEU A 481 -1.48 -15.07 16.12
CA LEU A 481 -2.85 -15.56 16.00
C LEU A 481 -3.10 -16.84 16.83
N ASP A 482 -2.11 -17.73 16.95
CA ASP A 482 -2.23 -18.96 17.75
C ASP A 482 -1.85 -18.80 19.24
N GLY A 483 -1.37 -17.61 19.62
CA GLY A 483 -1.01 -17.23 20.99
C GLY A 483 0.36 -17.73 21.45
N THR A 484 1.21 -18.27 20.57
CA THR A 484 2.61 -18.63 20.89
C THR A 484 3.54 -17.42 20.91
N ILE A 485 3.18 -16.35 20.22
CA ILE A 485 3.83 -15.04 20.24
C ILE A 485 2.82 -14.02 20.79
N PRO A 486 3.19 -13.12 21.71
CA PRO A 486 2.26 -12.08 22.15
C PRO A 486 1.86 -11.13 21.01
N SER A 487 0.56 -10.85 20.88
CA SER A 487 0.01 -10.02 19.80
C SER A 487 0.00 -8.52 20.08
N THR A 488 0.39 -8.09 21.29
CA THR A 488 0.42 -6.69 21.74
C THR A 488 1.83 -6.23 22.11
N SER A 489 2.10 -4.93 21.98
CA SER A 489 3.40 -4.33 22.38
C SER A 489 3.78 -4.64 23.83
N ASP A 490 2.81 -4.53 24.75
CA ASP A 490 3.00 -4.82 26.18
C ASP A 490 3.30 -6.31 26.41
N GLY A 491 2.59 -7.19 25.70
CA GLY A 491 2.81 -8.63 25.75
C GLY A 491 4.21 -9.01 25.29
N GLN A 492 4.67 -8.45 24.16
CA GLN A 492 6.00 -8.73 23.61
C GLN A 492 7.12 -8.15 24.48
N THR A 493 6.85 -7.02 25.15
CA THR A 493 7.77 -6.44 26.15
C THR A 493 7.89 -7.33 27.39
N ALA A 494 6.78 -7.93 27.82
CA ALA A 494 6.74 -8.84 28.97
C ALA A 494 7.37 -10.20 28.66
N ASP A 495 7.18 -10.72 27.44
CA ASP A 495 7.78 -11.96 26.96
C ASP A 495 8.29 -11.82 25.53
N SER A 496 9.60 -11.61 25.40
CA SER A 496 10.29 -11.55 24.11
C SER A 496 10.93 -12.88 23.69
N SER A 497 10.73 -13.95 24.46
CA SER A 497 11.48 -15.20 24.29
C SER A 497 11.04 -16.01 23.06
N SER A 498 9.79 -15.84 22.62
CA SER A 498 9.21 -16.48 21.42
C SER A 498 9.26 -15.61 20.16
N LEU A 499 9.78 -14.38 20.24
CA LEU A 499 9.88 -13.50 19.07
C LEU A 499 10.83 -14.07 18.01
N ILE A 500 10.42 -13.96 16.75
CA ILE A 500 11.22 -14.37 15.60
C ILE A 500 12.45 -13.47 15.50
N LYS A 501 13.64 -14.07 15.38
CA LYS A 501 14.88 -13.32 15.18
C LYS A 501 15.12 -13.12 13.69
N ALA A 502 15.30 -11.87 13.28
CA ALA A 502 15.62 -11.47 11.92
C ALA A 502 16.95 -10.71 11.89
N ASP A 503 17.94 -11.15 12.67
CA ASP A 503 19.22 -10.44 12.85
C ASP A 503 20.05 -10.36 11.55
N ASP A 504 19.81 -11.27 10.60
CA ASP A 504 20.47 -11.31 9.29
C ASP A 504 19.74 -10.47 8.22
N LEU A 505 18.52 -9.98 8.51
CA LEU A 505 17.72 -9.19 7.59
C LEU A 505 18.05 -7.70 7.72
N ASN A 506 18.49 -7.08 6.63
CA ASN A 506 18.73 -5.64 6.58
C ASN A 506 17.60 -4.90 5.85
N ILE A 507 16.78 -4.17 6.61
CA ILE A 507 15.64 -3.40 6.08
C ILE A 507 16.10 -2.34 5.07
N SER A 508 17.29 -1.78 5.25
CA SER A 508 17.81 -0.75 4.35
C SER A 508 18.11 -1.25 2.94
N ASP A 509 18.30 -2.57 2.75
CA ASP A 509 18.52 -3.17 1.42
C ASP A 509 17.27 -3.03 0.54
N MET A 510 16.07 -3.00 1.14
CA MET A 510 14.82 -2.76 0.43
C MET A 510 14.62 -1.29 0.02
N GLY A 511 15.53 -0.38 0.40
CA GLY A 511 15.36 1.06 0.27
C GLY A 511 14.53 1.65 1.42
N THR A 512 14.92 2.83 1.90
CA THR A 512 14.27 3.52 3.03
C THR A 512 14.28 5.03 2.82
N MET A 513 13.45 5.75 3.58
CA MET A 513 13.39 7.21 3.52
C MET A 513 14.73 7.90 3.85
N ASN A 514 15.52 7.31 4.76
CA ASN A 514 16.79 7.86 5.25
C ASN A 514 18.01 7.50 4.39
N ASN A 515 17.84 6.71 3.33
CA ASN A 515 18.93 6.40 2.41
C ASN A 515 19.19 7.61 1.50
N ASN A 516 19.62 8.72 2.08
CA ASN A 516 19.81 10.00 1.42
C ASN A 516 21.02 9.94 0.48
N GLY A 517 20.86 9.31 -0.69
CA GLY A 517 21.65 9.51 -1.91
C GLY A 517 23.17 9.62 -1.76
N GLY A 518 23.77 8.93 -0.79
CA GLY A 518 25.19 9.00 -0.46
C GLY A 518 26.07 8.02 -1.22
N GLY A 519 25.51 7.29 -2.19
CA GLY A 519 26.26 6.41 -3.09
C GLY A 519 27.03 7.24 -4.12
N SER A 520 28.19 7.76 -3.74
CA SER A 520 29.19 8.19 -4.73
C SER A 520 29.50 6.99 -5.64
N PRO A 521 29.65 7.15 -6.97
CA PRO A 521 29.89 6.04 -7.90
C PRO A 521 31.22 5.28 -7.69
N ASP A 522 31.99 5.63 -6.66
CA ASP A 522 33.18 4.89 -6.23
C ASP A 522 32.85 4.08 -4.97
N GLY A 523 32.49 2.80 -5.18
CA GLY A 523 32.14 1.83 -4.15
C GLY A 523 33.19 1.69 -3.03
N LYS A 524 32.97 2.43 -1.94
CA LYS A 524 33.56 2.13 -0.64
C LYS A 524 32.48 2.18 0.43
N ALA A 525 32.01 0.99 0.80
CA ALA A 525 31.21 0.74 1.99
C ALA A 525 31.90 1.37 3.21
N GLN A 526 31.21 2.30 3.87
CA GLN A 526 31.65 2.84 5.14
C GLN A 526 30.86 2.13 6.25
N SER A 527 31.46 1.06 6.79
CA SER A 527 30.93 0.35 7.95
C SER A 527 30.96 1.27 9.17
N ASN A 528 29.81 1.71 9.65
CA ASN A 528 29.70 2.33 10.97
C ASN A 528 29.30 1.26 11.99
N THR A 529 30.30 0.60 12.57
CA THR A 529 30.13 -0.16 13.82
C THR A 529 29.79 0.79 14.96
N ALA A 530 28.61 0.59 15.55
CA ALA A 530 28.19 1.25 16.77
C ALA A 530 29.18 0.98 17.92
N GLN A 531 29.76 2.05 18.50
CA GLN A 531 30.52 1.96 19.73
C GLN A 531 29.57 1.95 20.93
N THR A 532 29.46 0.77 21.54
CA THR A 532 28.94 0.56 22.89
C THR A 532 29.74 1.38 23.91
N GLN A 533 29.07 2.28 24.65
CA GLN A 533 29.63 2.92 25.83
C GLN A 533 29.43 2.04 27.07
N SER A 534 30.54 1.57 27.64
CA SER A 534 30.63 1.07 29.01
C SER A 534 31.31 2.13 29.89
N ALA A 535 30.79 2.31 31.11
CA ALA A 535 31.15 3.34 32.07
C ALA A 535 32.54 3.17 32.76
N ALA A 536 33.00 4.30 33.34
CA ALA A 536 34.12 4.54 34.27
C ALA A 536 35.53 4.50 33.64
N ASP A 537 36.51 5.34 33.98
CA ASP A 537 36.73 6.18 35.15
C ASP A 537 37.79 7.27 34.83
N ASP A 538 37.72 8.37 35.55
CA ASP A 538 38.75 9.33 35.95
C ASP A 538 39.90 9.77 35.00
N SER A 539 39.88 11.09 34.70
CA SER A 539 40.84 12.10 35.20
C SER A 539 41.42 13.08 34.17
N ASN A 540 41.09 14.34 34.42
CA ASN A 540 41.93 15.54 34.39
C ASN A 540 42.69 16.00 33.11
N THR A 541 42.36 17.27 32.81
CA THR A 541 43.24 18.43 32.55
C THR A 541 43.54 18.89 31.11
N ILE A 542 42.92 20.06 30.83
CA ILE A 542 43.52 21.35 30.45
C ILE A 542 43.77 21.64 28.95
N ASN A 543 43.06 22.70 28.50
CA ASN A 543 43.39 23.85 27.62
C ASN A 543 44.21 23.61 26.33
N ASP A 544 44.04 24.34 25.23
CA ASP A 544 43.59 25.72 25.05
C ASP A 544 43.24 25.97 23.57
N LYS A 545 42.54 27.08 23.38
CA LYS A 545 42.20 27.89 22.18
C LYS A 545 43.13 27.77 20.96
N SER A 546 42.67 28.01 19.73
CA SER A 546 42.32 29.34 19.19
C SER A 546 42.08 29.18 17.68
N PHE A 547 40.98 29.68 17.09
CA PHE A 547 40.91 30.93 16.28
C PHE A 547 42.07 31.09 15.27
N SER A 548 41.92 31.42 13.98
CA SER A 548 40.80 31.78 13.10
C SER A 548 41.36 32.17 11.71
N GLN A 549 40.48 32.31 10.73
CA GLN A 549 40.56 33.22 9.57
C GLN A 549 41.43 32.85 8.35
N THR A 550 40.73 32.50 7.26
CA THR A 550 40.94 32.86 5.84
C THR A 550 41.40 34.33 5.66
N PRO A 551 42.06 34.74 4.54
CA PRO A 551 41.62 34.58 3.13
C PRO A 551 42.82 34.59 2.12
N PRO A 552 42.80 35.11 0.86
CA PRO A 552 41.85 35.02 -0.28
C PRO A 552 42.51 34.64 -1.65
N ASN A 553 41.66 34.24 -2.60
CA ASN A 553 41.49 34.67 -4.01
C ASN A 553 42.69 34.97 -4.97
N ASN A 554 42.54 34.43 -6.20
CA ASN A 554 42.53 35.10 -7.53
C ASN A 554 43.54 34.67 -8.64
N SER A 555 42.95 34.58 -9.85
CA SER A 555 43.47 34.86 -11.22
C SER A 555 44.46 33.88 -11.87
N GLU A 556 44.06 33.17 -12.93
CA GLU A 556 44.14 33.49 -14.38
C GLU A 556 45.47 33.02 -15.02
N GLY A 557 45.37 32.41 -16.22
CA GLY A 557 46.50 32.40 -17.16
C GLY A 557 46.75 31.11 -17.94
N SER A 558 46.09 31.02 -19.10
CA SER A 558 46.42 30.24 -20.30
C SER A 558 47.92 30.01 -20.58
N SER A 559 48.29 28.84 -21.12
CA SER A 559 48.71 28.69 -22.53
C SER A 559 49.63 27.48 -22.77
N ASP A 560 49.27 26.71 -23.81
CA ASP A 560 50.11 26.15 -24.87
C ASP A 560 51.16 25.06 -24.57
N GLY A 561 51.30 24.13 -25.53
CA GLY A 561 52.54 23.36 -25.68
C GLY A 561 52.37 21.87 -26.02
N THR A 562 52.10 21.64 -27.29
CA THR A 562 52.23 20.42 -28.10
C THR A 562 53.47 19.54 -27.90
N ASP A 563 53.36 18.34 -28.51
CA ASP A 563 54.38 17.43 -29.04
C ASP A 563 54.87 16.28 -28.13
N ASN A 564 55.12 15.06 -28.61
CA ASN A 564 54.92 14.34 -29.87
C ASN A 564 55.52 12.94 -29.66
N SER A 565 54.97 11.91 -30.33
CA SER A 565 55.68 10.70 -30.80
C SER A 565 56.29 9.74 -29.73
N THR A 566 56.43 8.43 -29.90
CA THR A 566 56.17 7.41 -30.92
C THR A 566 56.56 6.06 -30.30
N ASN A 567 55.88 4.98 -30.73
CA ASN A 567 56.37 3.60 -30.95
C ASN A 567 57.53 3.04 -30.11
N SER A 568 57.31 1.88 -29.48
CA SER A 568 57.53 0.56 -30.12
C SER A 568 57.59 -0.56 -29.09
N ASP A 569 56.70 -1.54 -29.26
CA ASP A 569 56.94 -2.99 -29.38
C ASP A 569 58.10 -3.65 -28.60
N SER A 570 57.81 -4.76 -27.89
CA SER A 570 58.45 -6.09 -28.03
C SER A 570 58.50 -6.93 -26.73
N SER A 571 57.80 -8.07 -26.77
CA SER A 571 58.22 -9.43 -26.39
C SER A 571 58.71 -9.82 -24.97
N VAL A 572 58.10 -10.94 -24.54
CA VAL A 572 58.35 -11.86 -23.41
C VAL A 572 59.79 -12.45 -23.36
N PRO A 573 60.27 -12.90 -22.18
CA PRO A 573 60.71 -14.29 -22.05
C PRO A 573 60.39 -14.99 -20.70
N THR A 574 60.41 -16.32 -20.76
CA THR A 574 60.16 -17.36 -19.74
C THR A 574 61.37 -17.77 -18.88
N GLY A 575 61.12 -18.34 -17.68
CA GLY A 575 61.98 -19.26 -16.89
C GLY A 575 61.97 -18.93 -15.38
N GLY A 576 61.96 -19.81 -14.37
CA GLY A 576 61.95 -21.27 -14.19
C GLY A 576 62.34 -21.64 -12.73
N PHE A 577 61.69 -22.67 -12.16
CA PHE A 577 62.06 -23.58 -11.03
C PHE A 577 62.22 -23.14 -9.55
N GLY A 578 61.48 -23.85 -8.66
CA GLY A 578 62.08 -24.56 -7.49
C GLY A 578 61.36 -24.52 -6.11
N GLY A 579 60.91 -25.68 -5.60
CA GLY A 579 61.10 -26.09 -4.18
C GLY A 579 59.88 -26.23 -3.23
N THR A 580 59.52 -27.48 -2.87
CA THR A 580 58.74 -27.97 -1.68
C THR A 580 59.66 -28.18 -0.44
N PRO A 581 59.29 -28.75 0.76
CA PRO A 581 58.01 -29.14 1.46
C PRO A 581 58.03 -28.65 2.98
N PRO A 582 57.52 -29.31 4.07
CA PRO A 582 56.47 -30.36 4.29
C PRO A 582 55.46 -30.14 5.47
N ASP A 583 54.35 -30.88 5.40
CA ASP A 583 53.64 -31.78 6.36
C ASP A 583 53.87 -31.73 7.91
N MET A 584 52.78 -31.86 8.70
CA MET A 584 52.65 -32.83 9.82
C MET A 584 51.27 -32.83 10.53
N SER A 585 50.93 -34.02 11.02
CA SER A 585 49.68 -34.53 11.60
C SER A 585 49.64 -34.59 13.14
N ASP A 586 48.45 -34.92 13.65
CA ASP A 586 48.13 -35.82 14.77
C ASP A 586 47.52 -35.31 16.11
N SER A 587 46.56 -36.15 16.52
CA SER A 587 45.66 -36.18 17.67
C SER A 587 46.28 -36.65 19.00
N ASN A 588 45.71 -36.25 20.15
CA ASN A 588 45.14 -37.13 21.20
C ASN A 588 44.75 -36.37 22.48
N GLY A 589 43.72 -36.88 23.19
CA GLY A 589 43.26 -36.36 24.49
C GLY A 589 43.89 -37.03 25.72
N SER A 590 43.45 -36.57 26.91
CA SER A 590 43.25 -37.28 28.21
C SER A 590 43.75 -36.51 29.45
N GLY A 591 42.84 -36.21 30.40
CA GLY A 591 42.99 -36.47 31.84
C GLY A 591 43.75 -35.49 32.77
N PRO A 592 43.52 -35.55 34.11
CA PRO A 592 43.38 -34.40 35.05
C PRO A 592 44.51 -34.29 36.11
N PRO A 593 44.48 -33.36 37.13
CA PRO A 593 43.77 -33.55 38.44
C PRO A 593 43.26 -32.23 39.14
N SER A 594 42.23 -32.19 40.01
CA SER A 594 42.13 -32.38 41.50
C SER A 594 41.50 -31.15 42.23
N MET A 595 40.52 -31.40 43.13
CA MET A 595 39.88 -30.46 44.10
C MET A 595 40.74 -30.21 45.37
N PRO A 596 40.29 -29.37 46.34
CA PRO A 596 39.53 -29.91 47.49
C PRO A 596 38.44 -29.01 48.17
N ASN A 597 37.48 -29.70 48.83
CA ASN A 597 36.62 -29.40 50.02
C ASN A 597 35.84 -28.07 50.14
N GLY A 598 34.59 -28.01 50.62
CA GLY A 598 33.71 -28.99 51.27
C GLY A 598 32.53 -28.27 51.99
N GLU A 599 31.54 -29.06 52.42
CA GLU A 599 30.41 -28.76 53.33
C GLU A 599 29.02 -28.46 52.72
N MET A 600 28.20 -29.52 52.68
CA MET A 600 26.73 -29.51 52.80
C MET A 600 26.34 -29.60 54.29
N PRO A 601 25.13 -29.18 54.69
CA PRO A 601 24.18 -30.23 55.09
C PRO A 601 22.68 -29.97 54.78
N SER A 602 22.00 -31.11 54.56
CA SER A 602 20.64 -31.51 55.01
C SER A 602 19.38 -30.81 54.46
N MET A 603 18.65 -31.59 53.63
CA MET A 603 17.17 -31.63 53.63
C MET A 603 16.66 -32.56 54.74
N PRO A 604 15.38 -32.42 55.13
CA PRO A 604 14.55 -33.60 55.36
C PRO A 604 13.15 -33.54 54.70
N ASP A 605 12.81 -34.70 54.12
CA ASP A 605 11.56 -35.49 54.19
C ASP A 605 10.22 -35.05 53.56
N GLY A 606 9.76 -35.92 52.65
CA GLY A 606 8.37 -36.41 52.52
C GLY A 606 7.46 -35.64 51.54
N GLU A 607 6.65 -36.23 50.66
CA GLU A 607 6.21 -37.58 50.35
C GLU A 607 5.58 -37.55 48.92
N MET A 608 5.68 -38.66 48.18
CA MET A 608 4.75 -39.07 47.11
C MET A 608 4.51 -40.59 47.33
N PRO A 609 3.47 -41.26 46.80
CA PRO A 609 2.29 -40.85 46.02
C PRO A 609 0.96 -41.51 46.49
N SER A 610 -0.19 -41.20 45.87
CA SER A 610 -1.26 -42.21 45.62
C SER A 610 -2.40 -41.70 44.70
N MET A 611 -2.64 -42.42 43.60
CA MET A 611 -3.97 -42.61 43.02
C MET A 611 -4.68 -43.78 43.73
N PRO A 612 -6.02 -43.85 43.68
CA PRO A 612 -6.62 -45.01 42.97
C PRO A 612 -7.98 -44.76 42.27
N ASN A 613 -8.24 -45.60 41.24
CA ASN A 613 -9.51 -46.13 40.70
C ASN A 613 -10.68 -45.16 40.40
N GLY A 614 -11.45 -45.26 39.32
CA GLY A 614 -11.73 -46.33 38.37
C GLY A 614 -13.19 -46.16 37.87
N GLU A 615 -13.44 -46.67 36.66
CA GLU A 615 -14.76 -47.04 36.07
C GLU A 615 -15.56 -46.00 35.26
N MET A 616 -15.59 -46.28 33.93
CA MET A 616 -16.65 -45.95 32.97
C MET A 616 -18.02 -46.49 33.39
N PRO A 617 -19.08 -46.00 32.74
CA PRO A 617 -20.14 -46.89 32.27
C PRO A 617 -20.33 -46.82 30.76
N SER A 618 -20.52 -48.01 30.20
CA SER A 618 -20.87 -48.33 28.83
C SER A 618 -22.36 -48.22 28.53
N ILE A 619 -22.64 -48.05 27.24
CA ILE A 619 -23.86 -48.19 26.44
C ILE A 619 -24.89 -49.20 27.00
N PRO A 620 -26.21 -48.92 26.83
CA PRO A 620 -27.20 -49.96 26.60
C PRO A 620 -27.77 -49.90 25.17
N ASP A 621 -27.51 -50.95 24.40
CA ASP A 621 -28.32 -51.36 23.25
C ASP A 621 -29.58 -52.08 23.76
N GLY A 622 -30.74 -51.78 23.18
CA GLY A 622 -32.02 -52.34 23.60
C GLY A 622 -33.23 -52.02 22.71
N ASN A 623 -33.18 -52.44 21.44
CA ASN A 623 -34.25 -53.13 20.70
C ASN A 623 -35.74 -52.67 20.84
N THR A 624 -36.35 -52.14 19.75
CA THR A 624 -37.60 -52.69 19.15
C THR A 624 -38.07 -51.96 17.87
N GLN A 625 -38.21 -52.75 16.80
CA GLN A 625 -39.25 -52.76 15.74
C GLN A 625 -39.73 -51.45 15.06
N GLY A 626 -39.55 -51.37 13.74
CA GLY A 626 -40.23 -50.39 12.88
C GLY A 626 -39.88 -50.45 11.39
N ASN A 627 -40.38 -51.50 10.73
CA ASN A 627 -40.28 -51.87 9.31
C ASN A 627 -40.70 -50.79 8.27
N SER A 628 -39.89 -50.58 7.20
CA SER A 628 -40.29 -50.59 5.76
C SER A 628 -39.10 -50.16 4.87
N GLN A 629 -38.46 -51.08 4.13
CA GLN A 629 -38.60 -51.26 2.67
C GLN A 629 -38.40 -49.97 1.84
N GLY A 630 -37.49 -49.89 0.88
CA GLY A 630 -36.59 -50.87 0.29
C GLY A 630 -35.98 -50.32 -1.02
N ASP A 631 -35.00 -51.08 -1.54
CA ASP A 631 -34.61 -51.19 -2.95
C ASP A 631 -33.99 -49.95 -3.65
N ASN A 632 -32.94 -50.05 -4.48
CA ASN A 632 -32.17 -51.18 -4.98
C ASN A 632 -30.92 -50.66 -5.72
N SER A 633 -29.88 -51.51 -5.81
CA SER A 633 -28.92 -51.65 -6.93
C SER A 633 -27.96 -50.48 -7.29
N SER A 634 -26.70 -50.67 -7.67
CA SER A 634 -25.89 -51.89 -7.89
C SER A 634 -24.43 -51.53 -8.13
N GLU A 635 -23.59 -52.50 -7.80
CA GLU A 635 -22.14 -52.60 -7.91
C GLU A 635 -21.50 -52.44 -9.30
N LYS A 636 -20.22 -52.00 -9.24
CA LYS A 636 -18.98 -52.53 -9.87
C LYS A 636 -18.96 -52.93 -11.35
N GLY A 637 -17.87 -52.49 -12.00
CA GLY A 637 -16.83 -53.46 -12.39
C GLY A 637 -16.11 -53.29 -13.74
N SER A 638 -14.84 -52.88 -13.65
CA SER A 638 -13.64 -53.55 -14.20
C SER A 638 -13.22 -53.44 -15.69
N ASN A 639 -11.98 -52.93 -15.84
CA ASN A 639 -10.83 -53.37 -16.66
C ASN A 639 -10.81 -53.32 -18.21
N GLY A 640 -9.74 -52.69 -18.75
CA GLY A 640 -8.78 -53.41 -19.63
C GLY A 640 -8.29 -52.76 -20.94
N GLN A 641 -7.17 -52.03 -20.86
CA GLN A 641 -5.98 -52.01 -21.77
C GLN A 641 -6.01 -51.73 -23.30
N LYS A 642 -5.14 -50.75 -23.66
CA LYS A 642 -4.05 -50.72 -24.68
C LYS A 642 -4.19 -49.99 -26.04
N GLU A 643 -3.30 -48.99 -26.16
CA GLU A 643 -2.44 -48.55 -27.31
C GLU A 643 -3.03 -47.81 -28.52
N ASN A 644 -2.73 -46.50 -28.62
CA ASN A 644 -2.08 -45.83 -29.76
C ASN A 644 -1.81 -44.32 -29.45
N ALA A 645 -0.61 -43.83 -29.74
CA ALA A 645 -0.23 -42.39 -29.76
C ALA A 645 -0.36 -41.82 -31.21
N PRO A 646 -0.09 -40.52 -31.52
CA PRO A 646 -0.08 -39.27 -30.74
C PRO A 646 -0.97 -38.17 -31.37
N SER A 647 -1.32 -37.10 -30.65
CA SER A 647 -1.69 -35.81 -31.27
C SER A 647 -1.56 -34.66 -30.26
N LYS A 648 -0.86 -33.61 -30.68
CA LYS A 648 -0.94 -32.26 -30.10
C LYS A 648 -2.40 -31.80 -30.05
N ASN A 649 -2.75 -31.05 -29.01
CA ASN A 649 -3.49 -29.80 -29.13
C ASN A 649 -3.46 -29.06 -27.78
N ASP A 650 -3.20 -27.78 -27.91
CA ASP A 650 -3.27 -26.73 -26.91
C ASP A 650 -4.69 -26.59 -26.34
N GLU A 651 -4.78 -26.42 -25.02
CA GLU A 651 -5.88 -25.73 -24.29
C GLU A 651 -5.12 -24.93 -23.21
N ALA A 652 -4.85 -23.62 -23.31
CA ALA A 652 -5.73 -22.49 -23.58
C ALA A 652 -7.00 -22.55 -22.69
N ASN A 653 -6.83 -22.26 -21.40
CA ASN A 653 -7.95 -21.88 -20.54
C ASN A 653 -8.47 -20.51 -21.01
N GLY A 654 -9.56 -20.57 -21.77
CA GLY A 654 -10.18 -19.44 -22.43
C GLY A 654 -10.95 -18.53 -21.48
N GLU A 655 -10.78 -17.23 -21.73
CA GLU A 655 -11.85 -16.29 -22.06
C GLU A 655 -13.27 -16.72 -21.65
N THR A 656 -13.74 -16.23 -20.51
CA THR A 656 -15.18 -16.07 -20.28
C THR A 656 -15.70 -14.93 -21.15
N ALA A 657 -16.06 -15.25 -22.39
CA ALA A 657 -17.01 -14.43 -23.14
C ALA A 657 -18.30 -14.34 -22.31
N GLN A 658 -18.65 -13.14 -21.86
CA GLN A 658 -19.88 -12.86 -21.12
C GLN A 658 -21.07 -13.38 -21.92
N THR A 659 -21.67 -14.48 -21.45
CA THR A 659 -22.93 -14.97 -22.01
C THR A 659 -24.05 -14.13 -21.44
N LEU A 660 -24.77 -13.42 -22.31
CA LEU A 660 -26.04 -12.79 -21.95
C LEU A 660 -26.91 -13.82 -21.20
N ASP A 661 -27.36 -13.47 -20.00
CA ASP A 661 -28.21 -14.36 -19.20
C ASP A 661 -29.47 -14.74 -20.02
N ARG A 662 -29.94 -15.97 -19.83
CA ARG A 662 -31.08 -16.54 -20.56
C ARG A 662 -32.34 -15.66 -20.49
N ASN A 663 -32.57 -14.96 -19.38
CA ASN A 663 -33.70 -14.05 -19.22
C ASN A 663 -33.53 -12.79 -20.08
N SER A 664 -32.33 -12.22 -20.13
CA SER A 664 -31.98 -11.11 -21.01
C SER A 664 -32.15 -11.44 -22.49
N ILE A 665 -31.78 -12.66 -22.91
CA ILE A 665 -32.00 -13.17 -24.27
C ILE A 665 -33.50 -13.29 -24.58
N ILE A 666 -34.29 -13.82 -23.64
CA ILE A 666 -35.74 -13.96 -23.82
C ILE A 666 -36.42 -12.60 -23.97
N ILE A 667 -36.01 -11.60 -23.17
CA ILE A 667 -36.57 -10.24 -23.23
C ILE A 667 -36.19 -9.56 -24.54
N LEU A 668 -34.92 -9.63 -24.97
CA LEU A 668 -34.47 -9.08 -26.25
C LEU A 668 -35.18 -9.75 -27.44
N ALA A 669 -35.37 -11.07 -27.40
CA ALA A 669 -36.10 -11.80 -28.43
C ALA A 669 -37.59 -11.41 -28.49
N ALA A 670 -38.23 -11.18 -27.34
CA ALA A 670 -39.61 -10.71 -27.26
C ALA A 670 -39.76 -9.28 -27.83
N CYS A 671 -38.84 -8.38 -27.50
CA CYS A 671 -38.81 -7.01 -28.02
C CYS A 671 -38.57 -6.99 -29.54
N ALA A 672 -37.61 -7.77 -30.04
CA ALA A 672 -37.36 -7.92 -31.48
C ALA A 672 -38.58 -8.50 -32.21
N GLY A 673 -39.26 -9.49 -31.62
CA GLY A 673 -40.49 -10.06 -32.15
C GLY A 673 -41.61 -9.04 -32.31
N LEU A 674 -41.82 -8.18 -31.29
CA LEU A 674 -42.83 -7.12 -31.34
C LEU A 674 -42.52 -6.05 -32.41
N LEU A 675 -41.24 -5.69 -32.58
CA LEU A 675 -40.79 -4.77 -33.64
C LEU A 675 -41.03 -5.35 -35.03
N ILE A 676 -40.68 -6.63 -35.25
CA ILE A 676 -40.89 -7.32 -36.53
C ILE A 676 -42.38 -7.41 -36.86
N ILE A 677 -43.24 -7.70 -35.86
CA ILE A 677 -44.71 -7.70 -36.05
C ILE A 677 -45.19 -6.30 -36.43
N GLY A 678 -44.70 -5.24 -35.76
CA GLY A 678 -45.02 -3.85 -36.10
C GLY A 678 -44.65 -3.49 -37.55
N VAL A 679 -43.44 -3.86 -37.99
CA VAL A 679 -42.97 -3.62 -39.37
C VAL A 679 -43.76 -4.45 -40.39
N ALA A 680 -44.07 -5.72 -40.08
CA ALA A 680 -44.85 -6.58 -40.96
C ALA A 680 -46.28 -6.06 -41.15
N VAL A 681 -46.93 -5.58 -40.08
CA VAL A 681 -48.25 -4.95 -40.15
C VAL A 681 -48.19 -3.67 -41.00
N ALA A 682 -47.17 -2.83 -40.84
CA ALA A 682 -46.97 -1.65 -41.66
C ALA A 682 -46.78 -1.99 -43.16
N PHE A 683 -46.02 -3.04 -43.47
CA PHE A 683 -45.78 -3.49 -44.85
C PHE A 683 -47.02 -4.09 -45.52
N ILE A 684 -47.81 -4.87 -44.78
CA ILE A 684 -49.07 -5.45 -45.28
C ILE A 684 -50.08 -4.35 -45.63
N TYR A 685 -50.10 -3.25 -44.89
CA TYR A 685 -50.98 -2.12 -45.17
C TYR A 685 -50.48 -1.21 -46.30
N LYS A 686 -49.17 -1.01 -46.45
CA LYS A 686 -48.58 -0.29 -47.60
C LYS A 686 -48.84 -0.98 -48.94
N LYS A 687 -49.02 -2.30 -48.96
CA LYS A 687 -49.33 -3.07 -50.18
C LYS A 687 -50.83 -3.05 -50.56
N LYS A 688 -51.70 -2.51 -49.70
CA LYS A 688 -53.16 -2.40 -49.92
C LYS A 688 -53.65 -0.96 -50.14
N SER A 689 -52.75 0.03 -50.09
CA SER A 689 -52.92 1.39 -50.65
C SER A 689 -52.33 1.45 -52.05
#